data_AF-A0A3A0G385-F1
#
_entry.id   AF-A0A3A0G385-F1
#
_cell.length_a   1.000
_cell.length_b   1.000
_cell.length_c   1.000
_cell.angle_alpha   90.00
_cell.angle_beta   90.00
_cell.angle_gamma   90.00
#
_symmetry.space_group_name_H-M   'P 1'
#
loop_
_entity.id
_entity.type
_entity.pdbx_description
1 polymer ?
#
loop_
_entity_poly.entity_id
_entity_poly.type
_entity_poly.pdbx_seq_one_letter_code
_entity_poly.pdbx_strand_id
1 'polypeptide(L)'
;MPPSRRATACSTWCVRARSGRATLRAPAGRGGRWRNRDELPVPLDCASRAALARDGRALRRGLPARRHGAAERRGADGRARQESDGVRRRRRARQRHRSGQVDPRDARARERAQRESRPAREDQGCAGRWLSPRRSRRGSRAGRERRRGASLAVAARGRRAARSDPAAGAGARAAGAARAARRRGARVRRRGELSRRGGLDGPDLPRPGAALRAGVVGAGGLGRAAARRAARGGGGARRGARRGRLPRAGVPHAVPRDEAARDAARGLPVSAARLAALALVAVLAPLAARAVERTETRAPCAAFDPLRQPFFGDTHVHTALSFDANGQGTRTRPRDAYRFARGEAIGTQPYDEEGEPLRTLRLRRPLDFAVVTDHAELLGETHACATPGVPGYDSVVCRVHRRWPWLSYVLVNGSMLDVREPQRYRFCGDDGARCREAAAAPWQEIQRAAEEFYDRSAACRFTSFVGYEWSGNPDSKMIHRNLVFRNTAVPPHPASYIEDRTGERLWQRLRSECLDAGIGCDVLVIPHNPNLSDGELFRTTGSEGAPLSPSEAELRASLEVLLEVSQHKGDSECRASEADPLCGFEKLPFATMRQSALPWTWSAPTGASFAREILGEGLREGSRIGVNPFKLGLIAATDTHLAAPGLVDEDSFVGHAAGRFTSRTEVPPLPDNWWFNPGGLAGVWAEENSRDALFEAMRRKEAWGTSGPRIVVRFFGGFDLPADLCGAHDFAAQGYAKGAPMGGDLAAPAAPAGAVAPRFAVWALRDAGTDDFPGTPLERIQIVKLSLAGGAVREEVFDVAGGASGARVDPATCRPEGAGADQLCATWRDPAFDAGAPALWYARVVENPSCRWIQFACNERRVDCGAGAPDGLEACCDAAVPKTIQERAWTSPIWWTPPGP
;
A
#
# COMPACT_ATOMS: atom_id res chain seq x y z
N MET A 1 -66.93 -12.05 -10.36
CA MET A 1 -67.72 -12.02 -11.61
C MET A 1 -66.86 -11.42 -12.75
N PRO A 2 -67.23 -11.58 -14.03
CA PRO A 2 -66.47 -11.16 -15.23
C PRO A 2 -66.90 -9.72 -15.67
N PRO A 3 -66.67 -9.17 -16.91
CA PRO A 3 -66.07 -9.69 -18.17
C PRO A 3 -64.97 -8.75 -18.76
N SER A 4 -64.50 -8.76 -20.03
CA SER A 4 -64.95 -9.34 -21.34
C SER A 4 -63.75 -9.66 -22.28
N ARG A 5 -63.72 -10.85 -22.95
CA ARG A 5 -63.99 -11.16 -24.41
C ARG A 5 -62.99 -10.53 -25.42
N ARG A 6 -62.23 -11.29 -26.25
CA ARG A 6 -62.54 -12.23 -27.38
C ARG A 6 -63.14 -11.53 -28.63
N ALA A 7 -62.73 -11.81 -29.89
CA ALA A 7 -61.56 -12.50 -30.46
C ALA A 7 -61.09 -11.78 -31.77
N THR A 8 -60.94 -12.24 -33.04
CA THR A 8 -61.03 -13.50 -33.85
C THR A 8 -60.62 -13.12 -35.31
N ALA A 9 -60.08 -13.91 -36.27
CA ALA A 9 -59.19 -15.09 -36.35
C ALA A 9 -58.81 -15.36 -37.85
N CYS A 10 -57.93 -16.33 -38.15
CA CYS A 10 -57.49 -16.81 -39.50
C CYS A 10 -56.57 -15.86 -40.32
N SER A 11 -55.78 -16.31 -41.32
CA SER A 11 -55.67 -17.63 -42.00
C SER A 11 -54.21 -18.14 -42.16
N THR A 12 -54.02 -19.33 -42.76
CA THR A 12 -52.77 -20.14 -42.72
C THR A 12 -52.56 -20.90 -44.05
N TRP A 13 -51.30 -21.18 -44.49
CA TRP A 13 -50.78 -22.49 -45.00
C TRP A 13 -49.53 -22.41 -45.94
N CYS A 14 -48.92 -23.59 -46.19
CA CYS A 14 -48.03 -23.95 -47.33
C CYS A 14 -46.52 -23.61 -47.32
N VAL A 15 -45.83 -24.18 -46.32
CA VAL A 15 -44.62 -25.03 -46.47
C VAL A 15 -44.12 -25.35 -47.90
N ARG A 16 -42.83 -25.08 -48.19
CA ARG A 16 -41.85 -26.09 -48.68
C ARG A 16 -40.41 -25.57 -48.67
N ALA A 17 -39.45 -26.48 -48.61
CA ALA A 17 -38.01 -26.20 -48.63
C ALA A 17 -37.27 -27.18 -49.56
N ARG A 18 -36.16 -26.75 -50.20
CA ARG A 18 -35.00 -27.61 -50.53
C ARG A 18 -33.78 -26.84 -51.09
N SER A 19 -32.64 -27.02 -50.41
CA SER A 19 -31.27 -27.27 -50.93
C SER A 19 -30.80 -26.67 -52.27
N GLY A 20 -29.70 -25.91 -52.21
CA GLY A 20 -28.72 -25.71 -53.30
C GLY A 20 -27.29 -25.57 -52.73
N ARG A 21 -26.25 -25.95 -53.47
CA ARG A 21 -24.83 -25.96 -53.03
C ARG A 21 -23.91 -25.31 -54.07
N ALA A 22 -22.83 -24.69 -53.58
CA ALA A 22 -21.57 -24.39 -54.30
C ALA A 22 -21.66 -23.34 -55.45
N THR A 23 -20.56 -22.73 -55.94
CA THR A 23 -19.12 -22.95 -55.69
C THR A 23 -18.30 -21.64 -55.78
N LEU A 24 -17.04 -21.65 -55.32
CA LEU A 24 -16.07 -20.55 -55.44
C LEU A 24 -15.71 -20.16 -56.88
N ARG A 25 -15.30 -18.90 -57.09
CA ARG A 25 -14.11 -18.53 -57.88
C ARG A 25 -13.68 -17.07 -57.65
N ALA A 26 -12.35 -16.86 -57.60
CA ALA A 26 -11.67 -15.60 -57.95
C ALA A 26 -10.84 -15.87 -59.24
N PRO A 27 -10.30 -14.86 -59.97
CA PRO A 27 -9.04 -14.24 -59.53
C PRO A 27 -8.75 -12.79 -59.99
N ALA A 28 -7.69 -12.22 -59.39
CA ALA A 28 -6.68 -11.30 -59.97
C ALA A 28 -7.05 -9.94 -60.63
N GLY A 29 -6.28 -8.90 -60.25
CA GLY A 29 -6.11 -7.64 -60.96
C GLY A 29 -5.00 -6.80 -60.31
N ARG A 30 -4.06 -6.23 -61.08
CA ARG A 30 -2.91 -5.45 -60.55
C ARG A 30 -2.88 -4.02 -61.08
N GLY A 31 -2.65 -3.08 -60.17
CA GLY A 31 -1.73 -1.96 -60.39
C GLY A 31 -2.27 -0.70 -61.08
N GLY A 32 -1.89 0.46 -60.52
CA GLY A 32 -2.12 1.77 -61.12
C GLY A 32 -1.66 2.90 -60.19
N ARG A 33 -0.51 3.53 -60.48
CA ARG A 33 -0.13 4.84 -59.91
C ARG A 33 -0.47 5.91 -60.93
N TRP A 34 -1.05 7.02 -60.50
CA TRP A 34 -0.85 8.34 -61.13
C TRP A 34 -0.85 9.45 -60.06
N ARG A 35 -0.45 10.66 -60.44
CA ARG A 35 -0.15 11.81 -59.57
C ARG A 35 -0.83 13.07 -60.08
N ASN A 36 -1.00 14.01 -59.14
CA ASN A 36 -1.11 15.47 -59.32
C ASN A 36 -2.37 16.07 -60.00
N ARG A 37 -2.94 17.06 -59.30
CA ARG A 37 -3.37 18.40 -59.81
C ARG A 37 -4.61 18.49 -60.72
N ASP A 38 -5.34 19.62 -60.81
CA ASP A 38 -5.14 21.00 -60.27
C ASP A 38 -6.47 21.65 -59.77
N GLU A 39 -6.35 22.81 -59.11
CA GLU A 39 -7.27 23.99 -59.01
C GLU A 39 -8.79 23.91 -58.62
N LEU A 40 -9.13 24.62 -57.52
CA LEU A 40 -10.11 25.75 -57.30
C LEU A 40 -11.35 25.96 -58.24
N PRO A 41 -12.41 26.75 -57.85
CA PRO A 41 -12.64 27.59 -56.66
C PRO A 41 -14.04 27.44 -55.97
N VAL A 42 -14.41 28.40 -55.09
CA VAL A 42 -15.65 28.54 -54.30
C VAL A 42 -16.71 29.42 -55.00
N PRO A 43 -18.02 29.29 -54.66
CA PRO A 43 -18.87 30.50 -54.55
C PRO A 43 -19.85 30.56 -53.34
N LEU A 44 -20.00 31.78 -52.81
CA LEU A 44 -21.18 32.50 -52.23
C LEU A 44 -22.35 31.67 -51.63
N ASP A 45 -22.78 31.81 -50.37
CA ASP A 45 -23.20 32.99 -49.55
C ASP A 45 -24.72 33.31 -49.63
N CYS A 46 -25.38 33.45 -48.47
CA CYS A 46 -26.71 34.07 -48.33
C CYS A 46 -27.08 34.44 -46.86
N ALA A 47 -27.63 35.65 -46.70
CA ALA A 47 -27.96 36.38 -45.47
C ALA A 47 -28.81 35.63 -44.40
N SER A 48 -28.78 36.02 -43.11
CA SER A 48 -29.58 37.18 -42.63
C SER A 48 -29.15 37.74 -41.25
N ARG A 49 -29.52 39.00 -40.96
CA ARG A 49 -29.13 39.78 -39.76
C ARG A 49 -30.29 40.02 -38.78
N ALA A 50 -29.95 40.19 -37.50
CA ALA A 50 -30.57 41.19 -36.61
C ALA A 50 -29.55 41.63 -35.54
N ALA A 51 -29.61 42.88 -35.08
CA ALA A 51 -28.70 43.45 -34.09
C ALA A 51 -29.33 44.68 -33.40
N LEU A 52 -28.83 45.06 -32.22
CA LEU A 52 -28.96 46.41 -31.64
C LEU A 52 -27.91 46.65 -30.53
N ALA A 53 -27.59 47.92 -30.22
CA ALA A 53 -26.52 48.27 -29.28
C ALA A 53 -26.62 49.70 -28.70
N ARG A 54 -26.04 49.87 -27.50
CA ARG A 54 -25.55 51.11 -26.85
C ARG A 54 -26.53 52.09 -26.17
N ASP A 55 -25.89 52.93 -25.32
CA ASP A 55 -26.34 54.07 -24.50
C ASP A 55 -27.20 53.80 -23.24
N GLY A 56 -27.09 54.55 -22.13
CA GLY A 56 -26.06 55.54 -21.74
C GLY A 56 -26.40 56.42 -20.50
N ARG A 57 -25.37 56.82 -19.72
CA ARG A 57 -25.29 57.95 -18.72
C ARG A 57 -25.97 57.87 -17.32
N ALA A 58 -25.14 57.60 -16.30
CA ALA A 58 -24.89 58.34 -15.03
C ALA A 58 -25.96 59.14 -14.23
N LEU A 59 -25.97 58.96 -12.89
CA LEU A 59 -26.01 59.96 -11.76
C LEU A 59 -25.85 59.20 -10.41
N ARG A 60 -24.89 59.49 -9.50
CA ARG A 60 -24.95 60.40 -8.30
C ARG A 60 -26.15 60.14 -7.34
N ARG A 61 -26.02 60.03 -6.00
CA ARG A 61 -25.10 60.63 -4.98
C ARG A 61 -25.06 59.75 -3.69
N GLY A 62 -23.99 59.81 -2.87
CA GLY A 62 -23.98 59.26 -1.50
C GLY A 62 -22.61 59.24 -0.79
N LEU A 63 -22.31 60.26 0.03
CA LEU A 63 -21.14 60.40 0.94
C LEU A 63 -21.67 61.08 2.24
N PRO A 64 -20.97 61.11 3.41
CA PRO A 64 -19.51 61.09 3.63
C PRO A 64 -19.07 60.16 4.82
N ALA A 65 -17.88 60.18 5.46
CA ALA A 65 -16.69 61.05 5.39
C ALA A 65 -15.39 60.36 5.93
N ARG A 66 -14.23 60.68 5.31
CA ARG A 66 -12.89 61.02 5.91
C ARG A 66 -12.24 60.09 6.97
N ARG A 67 -10.91 59.91 7.07
CA ARG A 67 -9.67 60.27 6.31
C ARG A 67 -8.54 59.37 6.88
N HIS A 68 -7.30 59.27 6.38
CA HIS A 68 -6.54 59.91 5.29
C HIS A 68 -6.15 58.83 4.23
N GLY A 69 -5.13 58.83 3.36
CA GLY A 69 -3.95 59.69 3.13
C GLY A 69 -2.67 59.19 3.83
N ALA A 70 -1.46 59.29 3.28
CA ALA A 70 -0.97 59.72 1.97
C ALA A 70 0.41 59.04 1.69
N ALA A 71 1.16 59.20 0.60
CA ALA A 71 1.11 60.15 -0.52
C ALA A 71 1.70 59.52 -1.83
N GLU A 72 2.13 60.36 -2.77
CA GLU A 72 2.79 60.02 -4.06
C GLU A 72 4.27 60.51 -4.02
N ARG A 73 5.12 60.55 -5.06
CA ARG A 73 4.97 60.52 -6.54
C ARG A 73 6.34 60.27 -7.21
N ARG A 74 6.39 59.71 -8.43
CA ARG A 74 7.53 59.86 -9.37
C ARG A 74 7.01 59.95 -10.82
N GLY A 75 7.70 60.72 -11.66
CA GLY A 75 7.45 60.86 -13.10
C GLY A 75 8.64 60.36 -13.94
N ALA A 76 8.45 60.26 -15.25
CA ALA A 76 9.46 59.81 -16.21
C ALA A 76 10.24 60.98 -16.83
N ASP A 77 11.46 60.74 -17.32
CA ASP A 77 11.80 60.74 -18.77
C ASP A 77 13.31 60.47 -19.00
N GLY A 78 13.72 60.23 -20.25
CA GLY A 78 15.15 60.29 -20.66
C GLY A 78 15.60 59.23 -21.68
N ARG A 79 16.37 59.64 -22.71
CA ARG A 79 16.83 58.78 -23.81
C ARG A 79 18.35 58.53 -23.81
N ALA A 80 18.73 57.29 -24.11
CA ALA A 80 19.86 56.82 -24.94
C ALA A 80 21.27 57.47 -24.83
N ARG A 81 22.30 56.61 -24.72
CA ARG A 81 23.17 56.22 -25.86
C ARG A 81 24.05 55.01 -25.53
N GLN A 82 24.73 54.47 -26.56
CA GLN A 82 25.67 53.34 -26.50
C GLN A 82 27.12 53.82 -26.51
N GLU A 83 28.04 52.98 -26.01
CA GLU A 83 29.43 52.69 -26.45
C GLU A 83 30.13 52.01 -25.24
N SER A 84 30.56 50.75 -25.20
CA SER A 84 31.29 49.82 -26.10
C SER A 84 32.79 49.73 -25.79
N ASP A 85 33.28 48.50 -25.61
CA ASP A 85 34.69 48.10 -25.44
C ASP A 85 35.47 48.63 -24.20
N GLY A 86 36.55 48.00 -23.72
CA GLY A 86 37.03 46.64 -24.01
C GLY A 86 38.52 46.40 -23.69
N VAL A 87 38.85 45.17 -23.26
CA VAL A 87 40.08 44.42 -23.63
C VAL A 87 41.46 44.76 -22.97
N ARG A 88 41.97 43.79 -22.15
CA ARG A 88 43.39 43.33 -21.95
C ARG A 88 44.38 43.89 -20.86
N ARG A 89 44.82 42.94 -19.99
CA ARG A 89 46.21 42.43 -19.73
C ARG A 89 47.15 42.98 -18.61
N ARG A 90 47.46 42.02 -17.69
CA ARG A 90 48.80 41.42 -17.33
C ARG A 90 49.69 41.93 -16.16
N ARG A 91 50.40 40.93 -15.57
CA ARG A 91 51.64 40.95 -14.72
C ARG A 91 51.50 41.39 -13.24
N ARG A 92 52.42 41.07 -12.29
CA ARG A 92 53.16 39.80 -11.95
C ARG A 92 54.09 40.02 -10.70
N ALA A 93 53.87 39.34 -9.56
CA ALA A 93 54.82 39.12 -8.43
C ALA A 93 54.20 38.05 -7.48
N ARG A 94 54.88 37.10 -6.79
CA ARG A 94 56.05 37.10 -5.87
C ARG A 94 55.77 37.80 -4.52
N GLN A 95 56.10 37.27 -3.33
CA GLN A 95 56.88 36.05 -2.97
C GLN A 95 56.69 35.58 -1.48
N ARG A 96 57.15 34.33 -1.19
CA ARG A 96 57.71 33.79 0.09
C ARG A 96 56.80 33.21 1.20
N HIS A 97 57.34 32.15 1.84
CA HIS A 97 56.85 31.43 3.02
C HIS A 97 57.53 31.90 4.33
N ARG A 98 56.92 31.52 5.47
CA ARG A 98 57.58 30.86 6.62
C ARG A 98 56.93 29.46 6.75
N SER A 99 57.61 28.30 6.84
CA SER A 99 58.63 27.80 7.80
C SER A 99 58.06 27.60 9.22
N GLY A 100 58.07 26.42 9.84
CA GLY A 100 58.60 25.06 9.51
C GLY A 100 58.18 24.11 10.66
N GLN A 101 58.83 23.01 11.08
CA GLN A 101 59.84 22.06 10.55
C GLN A 101 59.88 20.91 11.61
N VAL A 102 59.95 19.59 11.33
CA VAL A 102 61.09 18.68 11.02
C VAL A 102 60.42 17.26 10.85
N ASP A 103 60.74 16.29 9.98
CA ASP A 103 61.96 15.76 9.30
C ASP A 103 62.64 14.56 10.08
N PRO A 104 63.59 13.74 9.55
CA PRO A 104 63.26 12.35 9.15
C PRO A 104 64.35 11.27 9.44
N ARG A 105 64.32 10.12 8.73
CA ARG A 105 65.42 9.17 8.32
C ARG A 105 64.81 7.90 7.68
N ASP A 106 65.45 7.03 6.86
CA ASP A 106 66.58 7.06 5.87
C ASP A 106 66.61 5.64 5.20
N ALA A 107 67.29 5.28 4.09
CA ALA A 107 67.51 5.88 2.76
C ALA A 107 68.28 4.86 1.83
N ARG A 108 68.45 5.18 0.53
CA ARG A 108 69.40 4.58 -0.49
C ARG A 108 69.01 3.23 -1.15
N ALA A 109 69.48 2.85 -2.37
CA ALA A 109 69.89 3.59 -3.61
C ALA A 109 70.23 2.63 -4.80
N ARG A 110 70.17 3.15 -6.07
CA ARG A 110 70.84 2.66 -7.34
C ARG A 110 70.33 1.34 -8.00
N GLU A 111 70.47 1.04 -9.31
CA GLU A 111 70.80 1.81 -10.56
C GLU A 111 70.38 1.05 -11.87
N ARG A 112 70.04 1.79 -12.95
CA ARG A 112 70.16 1.46 -14.42
C ARG A 112 69.39 0.23 -15.02
N ALA A 113 69.04 0.15 -16.33
CA ALA A 113 69.10 1.06 -17.51
C ALA A 113 68.05 0.68 -18.61
N GLN A 114 67.80 1.62 -19.56
CA GLN A 114 67.55 1.52 -21.05
C GLN A 114 66.86 0.28 -21.69
N ARG A 115 66.12 0.33 -22.83
CA ARG A 115 65.82 1.35 -23.90
C ARG A 115 64.63 0.85 -24.77
N GLU A 116 63.85 1.76 -25.41
CA GLU A 116 63.19 1.67 -26.77
C GLU A 116 62.30 0.44 -27.18
N SER A 117 61.41 0.45 -28.20
CA SER A 117 60.64 1.48 -28.95
C SER A 117 59.52 0.82 -29.80
N ARG A 118 58.44 1.54 -30.17
CA ARG A 118 57.42 1.13 -31.18
C ARG A 118 57.83 1.51 -32.62
N PRO A 119 57.33 0.82 -33.67
CA PRO A 119 56.28 1.40 -34.56
C PRO A 119 55.20 0.36 -35.01
N ALA A 120 53.96 0.71 -35.37
CA ALA A 120 53.39 0.99 -36.73
C ALA A 120 53.41 -0.22 -37.71
N ARG A 121 52.54 -0.42 -38.73
CA ARG A 121 51.13 -0.06 -39.12
C ARG A 121 50.90 -0.83 -40.47
N GLU A 122 49.72 -0.72 -41.12
CA GLU A 122 49.47 -1.14 -42.53
C GLU A 122 49.52 -2.68 -42.83
N ASP A 123 48.86 -3.24 -43.85
CA ASP A 123 47.61 -2.86 -44.55
C ASP A 123 47.00 -4.07 -45.32
N GLN A 124 45.73 -3.95 -45.76
CA GLN A 124 45.06 -4.69 -46.87
C GLN A 124 45.04 -6.26 -46.86
N GLY A 125 44.28 -6.86 -47.80
CA GLY A 125 44.37 -8.29 -48.14
C GLY A 125 43.03 -9.03 -48.28
N CYS A 126 42.40 -9.00 -49.46
CA CYS A 126 41.11 -9.67 -49.72
C CYS A 126 41.22 -11.18 -50.00
N ALA A 127 40.11 -11.88 -49.68
CA ALA A 127 39.57 -13.08 -50.34
C ALA A 127 40.36 -14.41 -50.32
N GLY A 128 39.64 -15.52 -50.07
CA GLY A 128 40.22 -16.87 -50.07
C GLY A 128 39.22 -17.99 -49.72
N ARG A 129 38.10 -18.11 -50.46
CA ARG A 129 37.28 -19.33 -50.38
C ARG A 129 38.01 -20.49 -51.08
N TRP A 130 37.94 -21.70 -50.53
CA TRP A 130 37.19 -22.85 -51.12
C TRP A 130 37.64 -24.23 -50.56
N LEU A 131 36.67 -25.15 -50.53
CA LEU A 131 36.80 -26.61 -50.67
C LEU A 131 37.82 -27.40 -49.82
N SER A 132 37.29 -28.11 -48.82
CA SER A 132 37.67 -29.53 -48.62
C SER A 132 37.30 -30.35 -49.87
N PRO A 133 38.01 -31.45 -50.19
CA PRO A 133 37.37 -32.75 -49.94
C PRO A 133 38.31 -33.97 -49.72
N ARG A 134 37.85 -34.92 -48.88
CA ARG A 134 38.04 -36.39 -49.00
C ARG A 134 39.49 -36.95 -48.89
N ARG A 135 39.74 -38.25 -48.60
CA ARG A 135 39.07 -39.28 -47.76
C ARG A 135 39.98 -40.53 -47.71
N SER A 136 40.02 -41.26 -46.57
CA SER A 136 40.37 -42.70 -46.48
C SER A 136 41.87 -43.08 -46.66
N ARG A 137 42.39 -44.28 -46.28
CA ARG A 137 41.82 -45.49 -45.62
C ARG A 137 42.90 -46.48 -45.11
N ARG A 138 42.48 -47.44 -44.24
CA ARG A 138 43.13 -48.72 -43.80
C ARG A 138 44.29 -48.54 -42.78
N GLY A 139 44.60 -49.53 -41.92
CA GLY A 139 44.04 -50.89 -41.70
C GLY A 139 43.84 -51.21 -40.18
N SER A 140 42.93 -52.10 -39.75
CA SER A 140 43.04 -53.58 -39.64
C SER A 140 44.14 -54.06 -38.68
N ARG A 141 43.95 -54.98 -37.72
CA ARG A 141 42.93 -56.02 -37.37
C ARG A 141 43.14 -56.40 -35.87
N ALA A 142 42.33 -57.14 -35.09
CA ALA A 142 40.99 -57.76 -35.18
C ALA A 142 40.49 -58.11 -33.75
N GLY A 143 39.22 -58.53 -33.57
CA GLY A 143 38.71 -59.12 -32.31
C GLY A 143 37.25 -59.60 -32.41
N ARG A 144 36.94 -60.79 -31.88
CA ARG A 144 35.61 -61.47 -31.83
C ARG A 144 35.13 -61.56 -30.36
N GLU A 145 33.87 -61.81 -29.98
CA GLU A 145 32.54 -61.82 -30.62
C GLU A 145 31.44 -61.73 -29.51
N ARG A 146 30.22 -61.29 -29.87
CA ARG A 146 28.90 -61.57 -29.24
C ARG A 146 28.66 -61.38 -27.72
N ARG A 147 27.51 -60.77 -27.39
CA ARG A 147 26.57 -61.28 -26.37
C ARG A 147 25.12 -60.81 -26.64
N ARG A 148 24.17 -61.69 -26.33
CA ARG A 148 22.70 -61.47 -26.18
C ARG A 148 22.22 -62.54 -25.18
N GLY A 149 21.15 -62.26 -24.43
CA GLY A 149 20.37 -63.30 -23.72
C GLY A 149 20.51 -63.37 -22.19
N ALA A 150 19.51 -62.80 -21.52
CA ALA A 150 18.64 -63.42 -20.50
C ALA A 150 19.17 -64.30 -19.33
N SER A 151 18.59 -64.02 -18.16
CA SER A 151 18.07 -64.97 -17.14
C SER A 151 18.92 -65.54 -15.99
N LEU A 152 18.36 -65.33 -14.78
CA LEU A 152 18.15 -66.27 -13.65
C LEU A 152 19.31 -66.82 -12.77
N ALA A 153 19.40 -66.21 -11.58
CA ALA A 153 19.14 -66.84 -10.26
C ALA A 153 20.18 -67.77 -9.58
N VAL A 154 19.78 -68.27 -8.38
CA VAL A 154 20.47 -69.20 -7.44
C VAL A 154 21.54 -68.54 -6.54
N ALA A 155 21.66 -68.77 -5.22
CA ALA A 155 20.79 -69.28 -4.13
C ALA A 155 21.59 -69.11 -2.79
N ALA A 156 21.10 -69.11 -1.53
CA ALA A 156 19.79 -69.15 -0.84
C ALA A 156 19.98 -68.32 0.48
N ARG A 157 19.19 -68.31 1.59
CA ARG A 157 18.10 -69.10 2.22
C ARG A 157 17.17 -68.10 2.97
N GLY A 158 15.98 -68.37 3.53
CA GLY A 158 15.26 -69.62 3.86
C GLY A 158 15.48 -70.03 5.32
N ARG A 159 14.51 -70.07 6.25
CA ARG A 159 13.02 -69.94 6.29
C ARG A 159 12.65 -69.03 7.51
N ARG A 160 11.45 -68.51 7.79
CA ARG A 160 10.00 -68.85 7.56
C ARG A 160 9.28 -67.59 6.97
N ALA A 161 8.02 -67.53 6.48
CA ALA A 161 6.75 -68.31 6.59
C ALA A 161 5.87 -67.97 7.84
N ALA A 162 4.56 -67.66 7.75
CA ALA A 162 3.65 -67.59 6.59
C ALA A 162 2.24 -66.93 6.83
N ARG A 163 1.66 -66.32 5.76
CA ARG A 163 0.25 -66.38 5.24
C ARG A 163 -0.94 -65.87 6.11
N SER A 164 -2.15 -65.54 5.60
CA SER A 164 -2.82 -65.86 4.29
C SER A 164 -3.81 -64.78 3.76
N ASP A 165 -4.18 -64.89 2.47
CA ASP A 165 -4.94 -63.97 1.58
C ASP A 165 -5.28 -64.75 0.25
N PRO A 166 -6.19 -64.41 -0.72
CA PRO A 166 -7.23 -63.35 -0.88
C PRO A 166 -8.66 -63.85 -1.33
N ALA A 167 -9.65 -62.95 -1.58
CA ALA A 167 -10.64 -63.01 -2.70
C ALA A 167 -11.73 -61.89 -2.66
N ALA A 168 -12.45 -61.49 -3.74
CA ALA A 168 -12.20 -61.42 -5.19
C ALA A 168 -13.41 -60.73 -5.92
N GLY A 169 -13.23 -60.17 -7.13
CA GLY A 169 -14.34 -59.88 -8.06
C GLY A 169 -14.23 -58.61 -8.92
N ALA A 170 -14.51 -58.72 -10.24
CA ALA A 170 -14.60 -57.58 -11.16
C ALA A 170 -15.67 -57.84 -12.26
N GLY A 171 -16.31 -56.78 -12.76
CA GLY A 171 -17.35 -56.84 -13.80
C GLY A 171 -17.56 -55.47 -14.45
N ALA A 172 -18.12 -55.43 -15.68
CA ALA A 172 -18.09 -54.22 -16.51
C ALA A 172 -19.34 -54.01 -17.39
N ARG A 173 -19.47 -52.76 -17.89
CA ARG A 173 -20.45 -52.23 -18.87
C ARG A 173 -21.90 -52.02 -18.40
N ALA A 174 -22.37 -50.78 -18.51
CA ALA A 174 -23.54 -50.41 -19.32
C ALA A 174 -23.67 -48.88 -19.43
N ALA A 175 -24.36 -48.41 -20.47
CA ALA A 175 -24.87 -47.04 -20.57
C ALA A 175 -26.39 -47.09 -20.84
N GLY A 176 -27.15 -46.12 -20.34
CA GLY A 176 -28.60 -46.08 -20.51
C GLY A 176 -29.23 -44.93 -19.74
N ALA A 177 -30.37 -44.43 -20.21
CA ALA A 177 -31.02 -43.23 -19.67
C ALA A 177 -32.54 -43.38 -19.52
N ALA A 178 -33.14 -42.37 -18.86
CA ALA A 178 -34.54 -41.95 -18.94
C ALA A 178 -35.62 -42.54 -17.99
N ARG A 179 -36.16 -41.63 -17.18
CA ARG A 179 -37.61 -41.35 -16.94
C ARG A 179 -38.52 -42.38 -16.25
N ALA A 180 -38.88 -42.04 -15.00
CA ALA A 180 -40.27 -41.86 -14.54
C ALA A 180 -40.29 -40.60 -13.62
N ALA A 181 -41.25 -39.66 -13.58
CA ALA A 181 -42.72 -39.68 -13.66
C ALA A 181 -43.40 -40.24 -12.39
N ARG A 182 -44.37 -39.59 -11.71
CA ARG A 182 -44.95 -38.21 -11.79
C ARG A 182 -45.92 -38.01 -10.59
N ARG A 183 -46.32 -36.76 -10.24
CA ARG A 183 -47.42 -36.38 -9.29
C ARG A 183 -47.11 -36.65 -7.80
N ARG A 184 -47.67 -35.96 -6.78
CA ARG A 184 -48.52 -34.74 -6.58
C ARG A 184 -47.89 -33.97 -5.38
N GLY A 185 -48.02 -32.65 -5.16
CA GLY A 185 -49.24 -31.90 -4.79
C GLY A 185 -49.61 -32.14 -3.31
N ALA A 186 -49.76 -31.15 -2.41
CA ALA A 186 -49.67 -29.69 -2.54
C ALA A 186 -49.47 -28.98 -1.16
N ARG A 187 -49.25 -27.65 -1.18
CA ARG A 187 -49.94 -26.54 -0.41
C ARG A 187 -50.57 -26.85 0.98
N VAL A 188 -50.59 -25.94 1.98
CA VAL A 188 -50.36 -24.47 1.99
C VAL A 188 -50.04 -23.89 3.40
N ARG A 189 -49.62 -22.60 3.39
CA ARG A 189 -49.56 -21.54 4.44
C ARG A 189 -50.71 -21.59 5.52
N ARG A 190 -50.70 -20.87 6.66
CA ARG A 190 -50.43 -19.42 6.84
C ARG A 190 -50.51 -18.95 8.32
N ARG A 191 -49.72 -17.91 8.68
CA ARG A 191 -49.87 -16.80 9.67
C ARG A 191 -50.64 -16.94 11.01
N GLY A 192 -50.11 -16.22 12.02
CA GLY A 192 -50.73 -15.79 13.29
C GLY A 192 -49.62 -15.68 14.37
N GLU A 193 -49.07 -14.55 14.82
CA GLU A 193 -49.49 -13.14 14.99
C GLU A 193 -50.19 -12.86 16.35
N LEU A 194 -49.60 -11.95 17.16
CA LEU A 194 -50.08 -11.40 18.47
C LEU A 194 -50.08 -12.38 19.70
N SER A 195 -50.08 -11.95 20.97
CA SER A 195 -49.47 -10.77 21.65
C SER A 195 -49.62 -10.84 23.20
N ARG A 196 -48.64 -10.29 23.95
CA ARG A 196 -48.75 -9.63 25.28
C ARG A 196 -49.28 -10.37 26.54
N ARG A 197 -48.50 -10.18 27.63
CA ARG A 197 -48.87 -10.14 29.09
C ARG A 197 -49.27 -11.48 29.74
N GLY A 198 -48.96 -11.73 31.02
CA GLY A 198 -48.08 -11.00 31.96
C GLY A 198 -48.46 -11.19 33.44
N GLY A 199 -47.49 -11.04 34.37
CA GLY A 199 -47.69 -11.15 35.83
C GLY A 199 -47.62 -12.58 36.39
N LEU A 200 -47.41 -12.82 37.69
CA LEU A 200 -47.01 -11.99 38.85
C LEU A 200 -46.26 -12.90 39.87
N ASP A 201 -45.56 -12.29 40.84
CA ASP A 201 -45.19 -12.72 42.23
C ASP A 201 -45.39 -14.21 42.62
N GLY A 202 -44.43 -15.00 43.14
CA GLY A 202 -43.60 -14.83 44.36
C GLY A 202 -44.13 -15.76 45.50
N PRO A 203 -43.43 -16.03 46.65
CA PRO A 203 -42.00 -15.95 47.00
C PRO A 203 -41.44 -17.23 47.73
N ASP A 204 -40.22 -17.13 48.29
CA ASP A 204 -39.62 -17.83 49.48
C ASP A 204 -39.49 -19.39 49.65
N LEU A 205 -38.21 -19.84 49.64
CA LEU A 205 -37.43 -20.58 50.70
C LEU A 205 -37.95 -21.92 51.37
N PRO A 206 -37.10 -22.75 52.05
CA PRO A 206 -35.62 -22.81 52.21
C PRO A 206 -34.98 -24.24 51.96
N ARG A 207 -33.77 -24.48 52.51
CA ARG A 207 -32.87 -25.68 52.49
C ARG A 207 -33.32 -26.81 53.47
N PRO A 208 -32.60 -27.94 53.81
CA PRO A 208 -31.22 -28.40 53.47
C PRO A 208 -30.95 -29.94 53.31
N GLY A 209 -29.66 -30.33 53.11
CA GLY A 209 -29.07 -31.65 53.47
C GLY A 209 -28.90 -32.68 52.34
N ALA A 210 -27.90 -33.59 52.22
CA ALA A 210 -26.50 -33.79 52.69
C ALA A 210 -26.19 -35.24 53.17
N ALA A 211 -25.64 -36.12 52.31
CA ALA A 211 -24.96 -37.42 52.62
C ALA A 211 -24.49 -38.13 51.32
N LEU A 212 -23.70 -39.24 51.32
CA LEU A 212 -22.31 -39.44 51.78
C LEU A 212 -21.75 -40.84 51.37
N ARG A 213 -20.61 -40.89 50.63
CA ARG A 213 -19.69 -42.06 50.44
C ARG A 213 -20.28 -43.31 49.72
N ALA A 214 -19.51 -44.32 49.30
CA ALA A 214 -18.04 -44.63 49.32
C ALA A 214 -17.58 -45.08 47.90
N GLY A 215 -16.34 -45.44 47.54
CA GLY A 215 -15.06 -45.74 48.20
C GLY A 215 -14.21 -46.63 47.23
N VAL A 216 -12.97 -47.11 47.45
CA VAL A 216 -11.87 -46.98 48.44
C VAL A 216 -10.54 -47.34 47.69
N VAL A 217 -9.35 -47.23 48.31
CA VAL A 217 -8.00 -47.66 47.79
C VAL A 217 -7.41 -46.69 46.73
N GLY A 218 -6.09 -46.48 46.56
CA GLY A 218 -4.89 -46.92 47.32
C GLY A 218 -3.77 -47.49 46.41
N ALA A 219 -2.49 -47.58 46.80
CA ALA A 219 -1.78 -47.06 47.99
C ALA A 219 -0.24 -47.07 47.78
N GLY A 220 0.51 -46.27 48.55
CA GLY A 220 2.00 -46.18 48.55
C GLY A 220 2.53 -44.91 47.86
N GLY A 221 3.65 -44.28 48.25
CA GLY A 221 4.60 -44.54 49.35
C GLY A 221 6.03 -44.09 48.96
N LEU A 222 6.96 -43.63 49.83
CA LEU A 222 6.98 -43.31 51.27
C LEU A 222 8.08 -42.23 51.52
N GLY A 223 8.02 -41.44 52.60
CA GLY A 223 9.14 -40.56 53.00
C GLY A 223 8.91 -39.62 54.19
N ARG A 224 9.82 -39.65 55.19
CA ARG A 224 9.90 -38.70 56.34
C ARG A 224 11.36 -38.29 56.56
N ALA A 225 11.60 -37.01 56.88
CA ALA A 225 12.78 -36.53 57.63
C ALA A 225 12.53 -35.10 58.15
N ALA A 226 13.37 -34.59 59.07
CA ALA A 226 13.20 -33.27 59.69
C ALA A 226 14.51 -32.65 60.22
N ALA A 227 14.42 -31.37 60.63
CA ALA A 227 15.16 -30.70 61.71
C ALA A 227 16.44 -29.85 61.44
N ARG A 228 16.34 -28.57 61.88
CA ARG A 228 17.29 -27.78 62.72
C ARG A 228 18.60 -27.13 62.17
N ARG A 229 18.57 -25.78 62.21
CA ARG A 229 19.51 -24.81 62.88
C ARG A 229 20.85 -24.33 62.24
N ALA A 230 21.10 -23.02 62.47
CA ALA A 230 22.38 -22.28 62.65
C ALA A 230 23.29 -21.99 61.41
N ALA A 231 24.25 -21.05 61.39
CA ALA A 231 24.47 -19.69 62.00
C ALA A 231 25.88 -19.15 61.55
N ARG A 232 26.28 -17.86 61.54
CA ARG A 232 25.68 -16.53 61.85
C ARG A 232 25.43 -15.77 60.52
N GLY A 233 25.48 -14.44 60.29
CA GLY A 233 25.64 -13.16 61.05
C GLY A 233 25.47 -12.00 60.02
N GLY A 234 25.15 -10.72 60.28
CA GLY A 234 25.31 -9.78 61.40
C GLY A 234 25.85 -8.45 60.80
N GLY A 235 25.46 -7.22 61.18
CA GLY A 235 24.45 -6.73 62.15
C GLY A 235 24.38 -5.17 62.15
N GLY A 236 23.52 -4.58 63.02
CA GLY A 236 23.31 -3.11 63.15
C GLY A 236 22.25 -2.55 62.17
N ALA A 237 21.14 -1.89 62.54
CA ALA A 237 20.65 -1.23 63.77
C ALA A 237 21.35 0.12 64.11
N ARG A 238 20.66 1.19 64.55
CA ARG A 238 19.35 1.28 65.25
C ARG A 238 18.48 2.53 64.92
N ARG A 239 17.16 2.32 64.96
CA ARG A 239 16.05 3.12 65.55
C ARG A 239 16.29 4.58 66.00
N GLY A 240 15.30 5.44 65.73
CA GLY A 240 14.95 6.61 66.56
C GLY A 240 13.51 7.10 66.28
N ALA A 241 12.64 7.19 67.31
CA ALA A 241 11.27 7.69 67.18
C ALA A 241 10.64 8.07 68.53
N ARG A 242 9.88 9.19 68.61
CA ARG A 242 8.74 9.41 69.53
C ARG A 242 7.95 10.71 69.25
N ARG A 243 6.83 10.87 69.97
CA ARG A 243 5.77 11.89 69.81
C ARG A 243 5.96 13.11 70.72
N GLY A 244 5.29 14.23 70.40
CA GLY A 244 5.03 15.37 71.29
C GLY A 244 3.61 15.95 71.06
N ARG A 245 3.07 16.76 71.99
CA ARG A 245 1.70 17.32 71.95
C ARG A 245 1.66 18.82 72.33
N LEU A 246 0.64 19.50 71.79
CA LEU A 246 -0.06 20.75 72.18
C LEU A 246 0.17 21.31 73.60
N PRO A 247 0.06 22.65 73.78
CA PRO A 247 -1.23 23.23 74.21
C PRO A 247 -1.70 24.52 73.45
N ARG A 248 -2.87 25.05 73.86
CA ARG A 248 -3.56 26.27 73.34
C ARG A 248 -3.27 27.51 74.20
N ALA A 249 -3.46 28.73 73.66
CA ALA A 249 -4.32 29.80 74.22
C ALA A 249 -4.28 31.10 73.36
N GLY A 250 -5.30 31.97 73.49
CA GLY A 250 -5.22 33.40 73.14
C GLY A 250 -6.12 33.91 72.00
N VAL A 251 -7.21 34.60 72.34
CA VAL A 251 -8.01 35.49 71.45
C VAL A 251 -8.52 36.65 72.31
N PRO A 252 -8.44 37.91 71.84
CA PRO A 252 -9.65 38.75 71.82
C PRO A 252 -9.79 39.66 70.57
N HIS A 253 -11.02 40.16 70.40
CA HIS A 253 -11.56 41.29 69.63
C HIS A 253 -10.57 42.33 69.02
N ALA A 254 -10.88 43.04 67.92
CA ALA A 254 -12.19 43.59 67.56
C ALA A 254 -12.38 43.88 66.05
N VAL A 255 -13.57 44.40 65.68
CA VAL A 255 -13.93 44.91 64.35
C VAL A 255 -14.41 46.36 64.48
N PRO A 256 -13.99 47.26 63.58
CA PRO A 256 -14.94 48.17 62.92
C PRO A 256 -14.96 47.98 61.39
N ARG A 257 -16.02 48.48 60.76
CA ARG A 257 -16.09 48.81 59.32
C ARG A 257 -15.48 50.22 59.11
N ASP A 258 -15.07 50.70 57.94
CA ASP A 258 -15.85 50.94 56.71
C ASP A 258 -14.94 51.48 55.55
N GLU A 259 -15.55 51.82 54.42
CA GLU A 259 -15.09 52.74 53.34
C GLU A 259 -13.88 52.42 52.43
N ALA A 260 -14.22 51.89 51.24
CA ALA A 260 -13.99 52.50 49.92
C ALA A 260 -12.61 53.13 49.52
N ALA A 261 -11.85 52.35 48.74
CA ALA A 261 -11.22 52.72 47.46
C ALA A 261 -10.52 54.10 47.24
N ARG A 262 -9.19 54.06 47.04
CA ARG A 262 -8.52 54.50 45.78
C ARG A 262 -7.03 54.14 45.71
N ASP A 263 -6.48 54.36 44.52
CA ASP A 263 -5.17 54.01 43.96
C ASP A 263 -3.92 54.20 44.83
N ALA A 264 -2.92 53.31 44.67
CA ALA A 264 -1.57 53.67 44.20
C ALA A 264 -0.66 52.44 44.01
N ALA A 265 0.27 52.51 43.04
CA ALA A 265 1.16 51.41 42.68
C ALA A 265 2.24 51.09 43.73
N ARG A 266 2.48 49.80 43.97
CA ARG A 266 3.75 49.27 44.53
C ARG A 266 4.21 48.06 43.71
N GLY A 267 5.04 48.33 42.70
CA GLY A 267 5.64 47.27 41.88
C GLY A 267 6.68 46.49 42.67
N LEU A 268 6.51 45.18 42.78
CA LEU A 268 7.58 44.27 43.22
C LEU A 268 8.62 44.13 42.10
N PRO A 269 9.93 44.24 42.37
CA PRO A 269 10.95 43.99 41.35
C PRO A 269 10.93 42.50 40.98
N VAL A 270 10.52 42.17 39.76
CA VAL A 270 10.71 40.84 39.20
C VAL A 270 12.21 40.67 38.94
N SER A 271 12.90 40.03 39.89
CA SER A 271 14.36 39.86 39.87
C SER A 271 14.83 39.36 38.49
N ALA A 272 15.89 39.96 37.94
CA ALA A 272 16.39 39.64 36.61
C ALA A 272 16.66 38.13 36.41
N ALA A 273 17.02 37.41 37.47
CA ALA A 273 17.16 35.95 37.46
C ALA A 273 15.87 35.18 37.10
N ARG A 274 14.67 35.67 37.47
CA ARG A 274 13.39 35.07 37.07
C ARG A 274 13.07 35.35 35.60
N LEU A 275 13.32 36.56 35.11
CA LEU A 275 13.16 36.88 33.69
C LEU A 275 14.17 36.10 32.83
N ALA A 276 15.41 35.96 33.28
CA ALA A 276 16.42 35.13 32.65
C ALA A 276 16.05 33.63 32.67
N ALA A 277 15.49 33.11 33.77
CA ALA A 277 15.02 31.72 33.85
C ALA A 277 13.83 31.46 32.93
N LEU A 278 12.84 32.36 32.86
CA LEU A 278 11.72 32.28 31.93
C LEU A 278 12.18 32.38 30.47
N ALA A 279 13.12 33.28 30.16
CA ALA A 279 13.71 33.37 28.83
C ALA A 279 14.51 32.10 28.46
N LEU A 280 15.28 31.53 29.40
CA LEU A 280 16.05 30.31 29.17
C LEU A 280 15.13 29.09 28.96
N VAL A 281 14.04 28.98 29.73
CA VAL A 281 12.99 27.95 29.50
C VAL A 281 12.30 28.16 28.15
N ALA A 282 11.98 29.40 27.77
CA ALA A 282 11.40 29.71 26.46
C ALA A 282 12.34 29.45 25.27
N VAL A 283 13.66 29.48 25.49
CA VAL A 283 14.69 29.16 24.47
C VAL A 283 15.03 27.66 24.43
N LEU A 284 14.90 26.93 25.55
CA LEU A 284 15.17 25.49 25.61
C LEU A 284 13.96 24.62 25.28
N ALA A 285 12.72 25.06 25.55
CA ALA A 285 11.52 24.30 25.20
C ALA A 285 11.39 23.97 23.69
N PRO A 286 11.72 24.88 22.74
CA PRO A 286 11.70 24.56 21.29
C PRO A 286 12.76 23.55 20.86
N LEU A 287 13.82 23.35 21.66
CA LEU A 287 14.85 22.33 21.41
C LEU A 287 14.40 20.95 21.92
N ALA A 288 13.74 20.89 23.08
CA ALA A 288 13.16 19.66 23.61
C ALA A 288 11.92 19.18 22.83
N ALA A 289 11.21 20.07 22.13
CA ALA A 289 9.98 19.75 21.40
C ALA A 289 10.19 18.97 20.09
N ARG A 290 11.43 18.87 19.57
CA ARG A 290 11.74 18.05 18.39
C ARG A 290 12.01 16.60 18.80
N ALA A 291 10.93 15.87 19.07
CA ALA A 291 10.95 14.48 19.56
C ALA A 291 11.44 13.44 18.54
N VAL A 292 11.52 13.78 17.25
CA VAL A 292 12.02 12.90 16.19
C VAL A 292 13.54 13.00 16.12
N GLU A 293 14.23 11.87 16.30
CA GLU A 293 15.67 11.77 16.03
C GLU A 293 15.94 11.96 14.53
N ARG A 294 16.75 12.97 14.21
CA ARG A 294 17.18 13.26 12.83
C ARG A 294 18.45 12.48 12.51
N THR A 295 18.35 11.50 11.61
CA THR A 295 19.47 10.66 11.21
C THR A 295 20.31 11.28 10.08
N GLU A 296 19.90 12.43 9.54
CA GLU A 296 20.50 13.05 8.35
C GLU A 296 20.75 14.55 8.47
N THR A 297 21.69 15.04 7.64
CA THR A 297 21.96 16.48 7.52
C THR A 297 20.94 17.15 6.60
N ARG A 298 20.11 18.03 7.16
CA ARG A 298 19.15 18.88 6.43
C ARG A 298 18.90 20.20 7.15
N ALA A 299 18.32 21.18 6.46
CA ALA A 299 17.74 22.34 7.14
C ALA A 299 16.45 21.90 7.88
N PRO A 300 16.19 22.41 9.10
CA PRO A 300 14.92 22.16 9.80
C PRO A 300 13.74 22.69 8.98
N CYS A 301 12.60 22.01 9.00
CA CYS A 301 11.40 22.51 8.35
C CYS A 301 10.88 23.79 9.02
N ALA A 302 10.40 24.72 8.19
CA ALA A 302 9.71 25.92 8.62
C ALA A 302 8.27 25.61 9.08
N ALA A 303 7.61 24.66 8.42
CA ALA A 303 6.38 24.04 8.89
C ALA A 303 6.74 22.84 9.80
N PHE A 304 6.49 22.99 11.10
CA PHE A 304 6.61 21.95 12.11
C PHE A 304 5.48 22.15 13.13
N ASP A 305 4.74 21.07 13.43
CA ASP A 305 3.68 21.07 14.43
C ASP A 305 3.85 19.88 15.39
N PRO A 306 4.05 20.09 16.71
CA PRO A 306 4.08 18.99 17.68
C PRO A 306 2.74 18.26 17.79
N LEU A 307 1.64 18.86 17.33
CA LEU A 307 0.33 18.23 17.19
C LEU A 307 0.11 17.57 15.82
N ARG A 308 1.14 17.47 14.97
CA ARG A 308 1.18 16.73 13.68
C ARG A 308 0.22 17.21 12.59
N GLN A 309 0.76 17.24 11.37
CA GLN A 309 0.10 17.59 10.13
C GLN A 309 -0.19 16.32 9.30
N PRO A 310 -1.24 16.31 8.46
CA PRO A 310 -1.51 15.20 7.55
C PRO A 310 -0.66 15.35 6.27
N PHE A 311 -0.01 14.27 5.85
CA PHE A 311 0.75 14.20 4.59
C PHE A 311 0.28 13.01 3.76
N PHE A 312 0.10 13.21 2.46
CA PHE A 312 -0.32 12.18 1.50
C PHE A 312 0.81 11.77 0.57
N GLY A 313 0.96 10.47 0.37
CA GLY A 313 1.97 9.92 -0.54
C GLY A 313 1.57 8.58 -1.11
N ASP A 314 2.49 8.02 -1.90
CA ASP A 314 2.34 6.72 -2.56
C ASP A 314 3.57 5.86 -2.24
N THR A 315 3.33 4.66 -1.70
CA THR A 315 4.38 3.76 -1.22
C THR A 315 4.64 2.57 -2.15
N HIS A 316 3.97 2.50 -3.29
CA HIS A 316 4.01 1.34 -4.18
C HIS A 316 4.02 1.78 -5.66
N VAL A 317 5.22 1.88 -6.25
CA VAL A 317 5.44 2.58 -7.53
C VAL A 317 6.51 1.85 -8.36
N HIS A 318 6.07 1.25 -9.46
CA HIS A 318 6.93 0.54 -10.42
C HIS A 318 7.32 1.42 -11.61
N THR A 319 8.56 1.28 -12.08
CA THR A 319 9.17 2.05 -13.17
C THR A 319 9.76 1.13 -14.24
N ALA A 320 10.42 1.68 -15.26
CA ALA A 320 11.11 0.90 -16.28
C ALA A 320 12.27 0.02 -15.76
N LEU A 321 12.59 0.06 -14.46
CA LEU A 321 13.55 -0.85 -13.82
C LEU A 321 12.88 -2.15 -13.31
N SER A 322 11.62 -2.08 -12.89
CA SER A 322 10.77 -3.23 -12.56
C SER A 322 10.48 -4.07 -13.81
N PHE A 323 10.59 -5.39 -13.68
CA PHE A 323 10.42 -6.32 -14.80
C PHE A 323 8.99 -6.27 -15.39
N ASP A 324 7.96 -6.23 -14.54
CA ASP A 324 6.56 -6.31 -14.97
C ASP A 324 6.06 -4.97 -15.56
N ALA A 325 6.57 -3.83 -15.09
CA ALA A 325 6.33 -2.52 -15.72
C ALA A 325 7.08 -2.37 -17.07
N ASN A 326 8.35 -2.79 -17.15
CA ASN A 326 9.11 -2.79 -18.42
C ASN A 326 8.47 -3.75 -19.45
N GLY A 327 8.02 -4.93 -19.00
CA GLY A 327 7.24 -5.87 -19.78
C GLY A 327 5.94 -5.27 -20.33
N GLN A 328 5.28 -4.42 -19.56
CA GLN A 328 4.07 -3.69 -19.98
C GLN A 328 4.37 -2.38 -20.75
N GLY A 329 5.63 -2.14 -21.09
CA GLY A 329 6.05 -1.11 -22.04
C GLY A 329 6.47 0.23 -21.42
N THR A 330 6.46 0.34 -20.10
CA THR A 330 6.83 1.57 -19.38
C THR A 330 8.31 1.92 -19.59
N ARG A 331 8.59 3.18 -19.97
CA ARG A 331 9.95 3.70 -20.23
C ARG A 331 10.42 4.74 -19.21
N THR A 332 9.49 5.33 -18.46
CA THR A 332 9.70 6.30 -17.38
C THR A 332 10.47 5.66 -16.22
N ARG A 333 11.38 6.44 -15.61
CA ARG A 333 12.37 5.97 -14.62
C ARG A 333 12.12 6.59 -13.23
N PRO A 334 12.86 6.20 -12.17
CA PRO A 334 12.63 6.70 -10.81
C PRO A 334 12.66 8.24 -10.67
N ARG A 335 13.43 8.95 -11.51
CA ARG A 335 13.39 10.42 -11.57
C ARG A 335 12.04 10.96 -12.06
N ASP A 336 11.44 10.29 -13.05
CA ASP A 336 10.19 10.74 -13.66
C ASP A 336 9.02 10.47 -12.72
N ALA A 337 9.06 9.39 -11.93
CA ALA A 337 8.14 9.17 -10.82
C ALA A 337 8.18 10.32 -9.80
N TYR A 338 9.37 10.75 -9.37
CA TYR A 338 9.50 11.85 -8.40
C TYR A 338 9.22 13.25 -9.00
N ARG A 339 9.37 13.43 -10.33
CA ARG A 339 8.84 14.59 -11.06
C ARG A 339 7.31 14.60 -11.02
N PHE A 340 6.69 13.48 -11.38
CA PHE A 340 5.23 13.32 -11.41
C PHE A 340 4.59 13.53 -10.04
N ALA A 341 5.15 12.92 -8.99
CA ALA A 341 4.73 13.13 -7.60
C ALA A 341 4.75 14.61 -7.20
N ARG A 342 5.73 15.39 -7.69
CA ARG A 342 5.83 16.84 -7.49
C ARG A 342 4.92 17.68 -8.42
N GLY A 343 4.04 17.06 -9.21
CA GLY A 343 3.10 17.72 -10.11
C GLY A 343 3.70 18.22 -11.42
N GLU A 344 4.87 17.71 -11.82
CA GLU A 344 5.39 17.84 -13.19
C GLU A 344 4.67 16.82 -14.11
N ALA A 345 4.73 17.01 -15.43
CA ALA A 345 4.09 16.11 -16.39
C ALA A 345 5.08 15.03 -16.89
N ILE A 346 4.59 13.82 -17.14
CA ILE A 346 5.38 12.72 -17.73
C ILE A 346 4.69 12.15 -18.97
N GLY A 347 5.48 11.69 -19.93
CA GLY A 347 4.98 10.98 -21.10
C GLY A 347 4.85 9.47 -20.85
N THR A 348 3.78 8.85 -21.34
CA THR A 348 3.49 7.42 -21.18
C THR A 348 3.02 6.76 -22.48
N GLN A 349 3.00 5.42 -22.48
CA GLN A 349 2.63 4.58 -23.62
C GLN A 349 1.20 4.84 -24.13
N PRO A 350 0.91 4.61 -25.42
CA PRO A 350 1.83 4.14 -26.47
C PRO A 350 2.89 5.17 -26.85
N TYR A 351 3.96 4.69 -27.49
CA TYR A 351 5.04 5.49 -28.03
C TYR A 351 5.10 5.29 -29.55
N ASP A 352 5.60 6.28 -30.30
CA ASP A 352 5.79 6.18 -31.76
C ASP A 352 7.07 5.39 -32.15
N GLU A 353 7.41 5.40 -33.44
CA GLU A 353 8.57 4.67 -34.00
C GLU A 353 9.90 5.30 -33.57
N GLU A 354 9.95 6.63 -33.48
CA GLU A 354 11.03 7.42 -32.90
C GLU A 354 11.20 7.14 -31.39
N GLY A 355 10.08 6.87 -30.71
CA GLY A 355 10.00 6.47 -29.32
C GLY A 355 9.49 7.54 -28.36
N GLU A 356 8.94 8.64 -28.88
CA GLU A 356 8.31 9.72 -28.13
C GLU A 356 6.92 9.31 -27.61
N PRO A 357 6.46 9.88 -26.49
CA PRO A 357 5.22 9.49 -25.82
C PRO A 357 3.97 10.10 -26.49
N LEU A 358 3.02 9.26 -26.89
CA LEU A 358 1.76 9.69 -27.50
C LEU A 358 0.69 10.09 -26.47
N ARG A 359 0.93 9.85 -25.18
CA ARG A 359 0.11 10.36 -24.07
C ARG A 359 0.98 11.07 -23.04
N THR A 360 0.40 12.06 -22.35
CA THR A 360 1.04 12.79 -21.25
C THR A 360 0.11 12.76 -20.05
N LEU A 361 0.65 12.48 -18.87
CA LEU A 361 -0.07 12.43 -17.60
C LEU A 361 0.46 13.53 -16.67
N ARG A 362 -0.39 14.02 -15.77
CA ARG A 362 -0.01 14.97 -14.71
C ARG A 362 -0.98 14.88 -13.54
N LEU A 363 -0.49 14.88 -12.30
CA LEU A 363 -1.34 15.02 -11.11
C LEU A 363 -2.05 16.37 -11.08
N ARG A 364 -3.33 16.38 -10.68
CA ARG A 364 -4.08 17.62 -10.35
C ARG A 364 -3.45 18.37 -9.18
N ARG A 365 -2.89 17.64 -8.21
CA ARG A 365 -2.23 18.16 -7.00
C ARG A 365 -0.99 17.31 -6.67
N PRO A 366 0.18 17.91 -6.40
CA PRO A 366 1.36 17.16 -5.94
C PRO A 366 1.09 16.28 -4.72
N LEU A 367 1.88 15.22 -4.54
CA LEU A 367 1.99 14.46 -3.29
C LEU A 367 2.98 15.15 -2.33
N ASP A 368 2.86 14.86 -1.04
CA ASP A 368 3.81 15.28 -0.01
C ASP A 368 5.04 14.36 0.04
N PHE A 369 4.86 13.07 -0.26
CA PHE A 369 5.95 12.10 -0.36
C PHE A 369 5.67 11.00 -1.39
N ALA A 370 6.72 10.26 -1.79
CA ALA A 370 6.59 9.02 -2.56
C ALA A 370 7.77 8.06 -2.33
N VAL A 371 7.54 6.77 -2.63
CA VAL A 371 8.55 5.70 -2.64
C VAL A 371 8.51 5.00 -4.00
N VAL A 372 9.65 4.91 -4.69
CA VAL A 372 9.81 3.99 -5.82
C VAL A 372 10.14 2.60 -5.27
N THR A 373 9.42 1.58 -5.72
CA THR A 373 9.51 0.21 -5.20
C THR A 373 9.64 -0.84 -6.31
N ASP A 374 10.50 -0.59 -7.30
CA ASP A 374 10.82 -1.58 -8.34
C ASP A 374 11.22 -2.96 -7.75
N HIS A 375 10.72 -4.06 -8.33
CA HIS A 375 11.01 -5.44 -7.87
C HIS A 375 12.53 -5.75 -7.80
N ALA A 376 12.99 -6.25 -6.66
CA ALA A 376 14.39 -6.63 -6.44
C ALA A 376 14.81 -7.88 -7.22
N GLU A 377 13.90 -8.82 -7.43
CA GLU A 377 14.18 -10.18 -7.95
C GLU A 377 14.88 -10.13 -9.30
N LEU A 378 14.38 -9.29 -10.20
CA LEU A 378 14.78 -9.24 -11.62
C LEU A 378 15.37 -7.90 -12.02
N LEU A 379 15.80 -7.10 -11.06
CA LEU A 379 16.37 -5.77 -11.29
C LEU A 379 17.63 -5.84 -12.19
N GLY A 380 18.46 -6.86 -11.99
CA GLY A 380 19.66 -7.10 -12.80
C GLY A 380 19.36 -7.74 -14.16
N GLU A 381 18.45 -8.71 -14.20
CA GLU A 381 17.97 -9.36 -15.42
C GLU A 381 17.29 -8.35 -16.36
N THR A 382 16.46 -7.44 -15.83
CA THR A 382 15.80 -6.36 -16.59
C THR A 382 16.82 -5.38 -17.13
N HIS A 383 17.80 -4.96 -16.31
CA HIS A 383 18.92 -4.13 -16.77
C HIS A 383 19.72 -4.81 -17.90
N ALA A 384 20.06 -6.09 -17.76
CA ALA A 384 20.77 -6.87 -18.78
C ALA A 384 19.93 -7.09 -20.06
N CYS A 385 18.61 -7.27 -19.94
CA CYS A 385 17.73 -7.38 -21.09
C CYS A 385 17.46 -6.05 -21.80
N ALA A 386 17.55 -4.91 -21.10
CA ALA A 386 17.37 -3.57 -21.66
C ALA A 386 18.66 -2.97 -22.26
N THR A 387 19.84 -3.36 -21.78
CA THR A 387 21.10 -2.63 -22.05
C THR A 387 22.01 -3.39 -23.03
N PRO A 388 22.23 -2.89 -24.27
CA PRO A 388 23.15 -3.50 -25.22
C PRO A 388 24.58 -3.61 -24.67
N GLY A 389 25.23 -4.76 -24.92
CA GLY A 389 26.59 -5.04 -24.46
C GLY A 389 26.71 -5.60 -23.04
N VAL A 390 25.65 -5.55 -22.22
CA VAL A 390 25.63 -6.24 -20.91
C VAL A 390 25.52 -7.76 -21.11
N PRO A 391 26.32 -8.59 -20.41
CA PRO A 391 26.23 -10.04 -20.49
C PRO A 391 24.81 -10.55 -20.16
N GLY A 392 24.16 -11.16 -21.15
CA GLY A 392 22.76 -11.59 -21.04
C GLY A 392 21.82 -10.94 -22.06
N TYR A 393 22.18 -9.76 -22.60
CA TYR A 393 21.37 -9.01 -23.57
C TYR A 393 20.95 -9.85 -24.79
N ASP A 394 21.85 -10.72 -25.28
CA ASP A 394 21.61 -11.64 -26.41
C ASP A 394 21.23 -13.07 -25.98
N SER A 395 20.72 -13.24 -24.76
CA SER A 395 20.06 -14.47 -24.35
C SER A 395 18.73 -14.66 -25.12
N VAL A 396 18.24 -15.91 -25.15
CA VAL A 396 16.89 -16.19 -25.70
C VAL A 396 15.82 -15.47 -24.91
N VAL A 397 15.92 -15.45 -23.57
CA VAL A 397 14.97 -14.77 -22.67
C VAL A 397 14.91 -13.28 -22.99
N CYS A 398 16.05 -12.58 -23.03
CA CYS A 398 16.05 -11.15 -23.29
C CYS A 398 15.57 -10.78 -24.71
N ARG A 399 15.80 -11.63 -25.72
CA ARG A 399 15.16 -11.46 -27.05
C ARG A 399 13.65 -11.67 -27.00
N VAL A 400 13.15 -12.64 -26.23
CA VAL A 400 11.71 -12.86 -26.03
C VAL A 400 11.09 -11.67 -25.30
N HIS A 401 11.72 -11.18 -24.22
CA HIS A 401 11.31 -9.99 -23.48
C HIS A 401 11.19 -8.75 -24.37
N ARG A 402 12.23 -8.44 -25.17
CA ARG A 402 12.19 -7.27 -26.07
C ARG A 402 11.22 -7.40 -27.24
N ARG A 403 10.86 -8.61 -27.70
CA ARG A 403 10.07 -8.81 -28.93
C ARG A 403 8.62 -9.26 -28.72
N TRP A 404 8.34 -10.00 -27.63
CA TRP A 404 7.04 -10.57 -27.28
C TRP A 404 6.77 -10.41 -25.77
N PRO A 405 6.53 -9.18 -25.28
CA PRO A 405 6.54 -8.91 -23.84
C PRO A 405 5.49 -9.69 -23.05
N TRP A 406 4.28 -9.89 -23.60
CA TRP A 406 3.24 -10.76 -23.00
C TRP A 406 3.72 -12.20 -22.79
N LEU A 407 4.36 -12.81 -23.80
CA LEU A 407 4.92 -14.16 -23.68
C LEU A 407 6.07 -14.18 -22.65
N SER A 408 6.87 -13.11 -22.59
CA SER A 408 7.91 -12.98 -21.58
C SER A 408 7.36 -12.87 -20.17
N TYR A 409 6.30 -12.09 -19.95
CA TYR A 409 5.65 -11.95 -18.65
C TYR A 409 5.18 -13.31 -18.12
N VAL A 410 4.43 -14.05 -18.95
CA VAL A 410 3.92 -15.40 -18.60
C VAL A 410 5.05 -16.38 -18.32
N LEU A 411 6.11 -16.39 -19.13
CA LEU A 411 7.26 -17.29 -18.95
C LEU A 411 8.11 -16.91 -17.72
N VAL A 412 8.30 -15.62 -17.44
CA VAL A 412 9.17 -15.14 -16.34
C VAL A 412 8.49 -15.33 -14.99
N ASN A 413 7.26 -14.83 -14.82
CA ASN A 413 6.46 -15.07 -13.62
C ASN A 413 6.34 -16.58 -13.36
N GLY A 414 5.87 -17.34 -14.35
CA GLY A 414 5.67 -18.78 -14.28
C GLY A 414 6.92 -19.67 -14.11
N SER A 415 8.14 -19.11 -14.14
CA SER A 415 9.39 -19.87 -13.94
C SER A 415 10.30 -19.35 -12.82
N MET A 416 10.05 -18.15 -12.27
CA MET A 416 10.87 -17.59 -11.19
C MET A 416 10.08 -16.94 -10.05
N LEU A 417 8.88 -16.38 -10.27
CA LEU A 417 8.08 -15.82 -9.17
C LEU A 417 7.07 -16.85 -8.65
N ASP A 418 6.43 -17.61 -9.53
CA ASP A 418 5.40 -18.61 -9.18
C ASP A 418 5.91 -19.87 -8.45
N VAL A 419 7.23 -20.03 -8.35
CA VAL A 419 7.90 -21.25 -7.83
C VAL A 419 8.46 -21.05 -6.43
N ARG A 420 8.36 -22.07 -5.56
CA ARG A 420 8.97 -22.06 -4.21
C ARG A 420 10.50 -22.16 -4.21
N GLU A 421 11.09 -22.65 -5.29
CA GLU A 421 12.54 -22.80 -5.43
C GLU A 421 13.07 -22.14 -6.72
N PRO A 422 13.03 -20.79 -6.80
CA PRO A 422 13.54 -20.06 -7.94
C PRO A 422 15.05 -20.23 -8.15
N GLN A 423 15.46 -20.13 -9.42
CA GLN A 423 16.86 -20.20 -9.85
C GLN A 423 17.08 -19.13 -10.94
N ARG A 424 18.15 -18.33 -10.83
CA ARG A 424 18.46 -17.29 -11.84
C ARG A 424 18.79 -17.93 -13.19
N TYR A 425 18.57 -17.19 -14.27
CA TYR A 425 18.84 -17.68 -15.62
C TYR A 425 20.32 -18.00 -15.85
N ARG A 426 20.60 -19.03 -16.66
CA ARG A 426 21.97 -19.49 -16.97
C ARG A 426 22.91 -18.43 -17.56
N PHE A 427 22.39 -17.30 -18.05
CA PHE A 427 23.23 -16.17 -18.49
C PHE A 427 23.83 -15.37 -17.32
N CYS A 428 23.22 -15.45 -16.13
CA CYS A 428 23.69 -14.85 -14.88
C CYS A 428 24.93 -15.54 -14.28
N GLY A 429 25.38 -16.67 -14.83
CA GLY A 429 26.36 -17.56 -14.21
C GLY A 429 25.69 -18.68 -13.43
N ASP A 430 26.44 -19.73 -13.08
CA ASP A 430 25.89 -20.94 -12.43
C ASP A 430 25.48 -20.71 -10.95
N ASP A 431 25.91 -19.59 -10.35
CA ASP A 431 25.52 -19.10 -9.03
C ASP A 431 24.62 -17.83 -9.09
N GLY A 432 24.32 -17.34 -10.29
CA GLY A 432 23.57 -16.11 -10.54
C GLY A 432 24.33 -14.78 -10.32
N ALA A 433 25.64 -14.79 -10.01
CA ALA A 433 26.35 -13.59 -9.57
C ALA A 433 26.30 -12.41 -10.56
N ARG A 434 26.40 -12.65 -11.87
CA ARG A 434 26.42 -11.56 -12.87
C ARG A 434 25.14 -10.73 -12.86
N CYS A 435 24.01 -11.32 -12.47
CA CYS A 435 22.74 -10.60 -12.39
C CYS A 435 22.61 -9.83 -11.05
N ARG A 436 23.15 -10.35 -9.94
CA ARG A 436 23.30 -9.57 -8.69
C ARG A 436 24.28 -8.40 -8.86
N GLU A 437 25.34 -8.56 -9.64
CA GLU A 437 26.25 -7.50 -10.05
C GLU A 437 25.54 -6.48 -10.97
N ALA A 438 24.82 -6.94 -11.99
CA ALA A 438 24.04 -6.09 -12.90
C ALA A 438 22.94 -5.29 -12.18
N ALA A 439 22.40 -5.80 -11.06
CA ALA A 439 21.42 -5.09 -10.23
C ALA A 439 22.01 -3.89 -9.45
N ALA A 440 23.35 -3.79 -9.29
CA ALA A 440 23.95 -2.70 -8.55
C ALA A 440 23.77 -1.32 -9.23
N ALA A 441 23.84 -1.27 -10.57
CA ALA A 441 23.64 -0.03 -11.32
C ALA A 441 22.22 0.57 -11.19
N PRO A 442 21.11 -0.19 -11.41
CA PRO A 442 19.75 0.28 -11.17
C PRO A 442 19.43 0.49 -9.68
N TRP A 443 19.95 -0.32 -8.75
CA TRP A 443 19.76 -0.08 -7.30
C TRP A 443 20.31 1.29 -6.88
N GLN A 444 21.52 1.64 -7.35
CA GLN A 444 22.06 2.98 -7.16
C GLN A 444 21.28 4.06 -7.94
N GLU A 445 20.58 3.74 -9.02
CA GLU A 445 19.73 4.71 -9.75
C GLU A 445 18.51 5.10 -8.91
N ILE A 446 17.86 4.13 -8.27
CA ILE A 446 16.77 4.35 -7.31
C ILE A 446 17.27 5.22 -6.14
N GLN A 447 18.39 4.84 -5.50
CA GLN A 447 19.00 5.63 -4.41
C GLN A 447 19.31 7.07 -4.83
N ARG A 448 19.96 7.26 -6.00
CA ARG A 448 20.31 8.60 -6.51
C ARG A 448 19.08 9.43 -6.84
N ALA A 449 18.03 8.84 -7.42
CA ALA A 449 16.79 9.55 -7.71
C ALA A 449 16.06 9.96 -6.41
N ALA A 450 16.02 9.07 -5.41
CA ALA A 450 15.43 9.36 -4.11
C ALA A 450 16.15 10.50 -3.37
N GLU A 451 17.47 10.59 -3.50
CA GLU A 451 18.26 11.67 -2.89
C GLU A 451 18.21 12.98 -3.68
N GLU A 452 18.21 12.92 -5.02
CA GLU A 452 18.12 14.08 -5.92
C GLU A 452 16.81 14.87 -5.77
N PHE A 453 15.70 14.19 -5.42
CA PHE A 453 14.37 14.78 -5.36
C PHE A 453 13.91 15.20 -3.95
N TYR A 454 14.69 14.93 -2.91
CA TYR A 454 14.29 15.21 -1.54
C TYR A 454 14.52 16.68 -1.13
N ASP A 455 13.46 17.39 -0.70
CA ASP A 455 13.57 18.80 -0.28
C ASP A 455 14.22 18.94 1.10
N ARG A 456 15.56 18.85 1.14
CA ARG A 456 16.42 19.13 2.30
C ARG A 456 16.41 20.60 2.76
N SER A 457 15.75 21.51 2.03
CA SER A 457 15.64 22.93 2.42
C SER A 457 14.62 23.11 3.55
N ALA A 458 14.55 24.32 4.14
CA ALA A 458 13.55 24.62 5.17
C ALA A 458 12.10 24.61 4.65
N ALA A 459 11.88 24.54 3.33
CA ALA A 459 10.54 24.55 2.74
C ALA A 459 9.83 23.19 2.81
N CYS A 460 10.56 22.08 2.85
CA CYS A 460 10.02 20.73 3.06
C CYS A 460 8.81 20.37 2.18
N ARG A 461 8.87 20.67 0.88
CA ARG A 461 7.70 20.50 -0.02
C ARG A 461 7.52 19.09 -0.57
N PHE A 462 8.54 18.23 -0.47
CA PHE A 462 8.46 16.86 -0.97
C PHE A 462 9.49 15.94 -0.33
N THR A 463 9.08 14.73 0.06
CA THR A 463 9.96 13.66 0.54
C THR A 463 9.98 12.45 -0.40
N SER A 464 11.15 12.12 -0.92
CA SER A 464 11.39 10.87 -1.66
C SER A 464 12.22 9.91 -0.82
N PHE A 465 11.76 8.68 -0.69
CA PHE A 465 12.43 7.62 0.09
C PHE A 465 13.27 6.70 -0.80
N VAL A 466 14.24 6.02 -0.19
CA VAL A 466 14.88 4.85 -0.80
C VAL A 466 14.01 3.63 -0.48
N GLY A 467 13.68 2.81 -1.48
CA GLY A 467 12.85 1.62 -1.33
C GLY A 467 12.99 0.66 -2.51
N TYR A 468 12.40 -0.53 -2.37
CA TYR A 468 12.26 -1.57 -3.40
C TYR A 468 11.15 -2.55 -2.98
N GLU A 469 10.62 -3.35 -3.90
CA GLU A 469 9.71 -4.46 -3.57
C GLU A 469 10.46 -5.80 -3.51
N TRP A 470 10.18 -6.61 -2.49
CA TRP A 470 10.52 -8.03 -2.41
C TRP A 470 9.27 -8.83 -2.79
N SER A 471 9.40 -9.74 -3.75
CA SER A 471 8.26 -10.17 -4.56
C SER A 471 8.33 -11.67 -4.85
N GLY A 472 7.45 -12.45 -4.21
CA GLY A 472 7.33 -13.90 -4.41
C GLY A 472 5.88 -14.33 -4.62
N ASN A 473 5.67 -15.28 -5.54
CA ASN A 473 4.35 -15.83 -5.88
C ASN A 473 4.26 -17.36 -5.65
N PRO A 474 4.78 -17.97 -4.56
CA PRO A 474 4.82 -19.42 -4.40
C PRO A 474 3.46 -20.10 -4.63
N ASP A 475 3.40 -21.06 -5.56
CA ASP A 475 2.15 -21.71 -6.01
C ASP A 475 1.11 -20.71 -6.58
N SER A 476 1.59 -19.64 -7.20
CA SER A 476 0.85 -18.46 -7.70
C SER A 476 0.21 -17.58 -6.61
N LYS A 477 0.61 -17.71 -5.34
CA LYS A 477 0.10 -16.94 -4.19
C LYS A 477 0.99 -15.73 -3.88
N MET A 478 0.45 -14.51 -3.97
CA MET A 478 1.22 -13.28 -3.71
C MET A 478 1.66 -13.19 -2.24
N ILE A 479 2.95 -13.04 -1.98
CA ILE A 479 3.50 -12.75 -0.64
C ILE A 479 4.34 -11.46 -0.62
N HIS A 480 3.97 -10.49 -1.45
CA HIS A 480 4.80 -9.32 -1.77
C HIS A 480 4.90 -8.31 -0.63
N ARG A 481 6.01 -7.53 -0.65
CA ARG A 481 6.42 -6.60 0.41
C ARG A 481 7.14 -5.38 -0.16
N ASN A 482 6.62 -4.19 0.07
CA ASN A 482 7.34 -2.95 -0.16
C ASN A 482 8.27 -2.66 1.04
N LEU A 483 9.54 -2.32 0.78
CA LEU A 483 10.51 -1.92 1.79
C LEU A 483 10.80 -0.42 1.68
N VAL A 484 10.77 0.27 2.82
CA VAL A 484 11.05 1.70 2.92
C VAL A 484 12.21 1.92 3.89
N PHE A 485 13.28 2.56 3.44
CA PHE A 485 14.44 2.90 4.26
C PHE A 485 14.33 4.34 4.79
N ARG A 486 14.68 4.54 6.06
CA ARG A 486 14.62 5.84 6.75
C ARG A 486 15.51 6.91 6.09
N ASN A 487 16.69 6.51 5.63
CA ASN A 487 17.73 7.41 5.14
C ASN A 487 18.53 6.73 4.02
N THR A 488 19.67 7.31 3.62
CA THR A 488 20.51 6.81 2.52
C THR A 488 21.50 5.70 2.92
N ALA A 489 21.60 5.32 4.20
CA ALA A 489 22.36 4.15 4.61
C ALA A 489 21.50 2.91 4.37
N VAL A 490 21.84 2.14 3.33
CA VAL A 490 21.09 0.96 2.88
C VAL A 490 22.03 -0.19 2.50
N PRO A 491 21.57 -1.45 2.47
CA PRO A 491 22.39 -2.58 2.02
C PRO A 491 22.92 -2.39 0.58
N PRO A 492 24.13 -2.87 0.27
CA PRO A 492 24.75 -2.68 -1.06
C PRO A 492 24.00 -3.41 -2.19
N HIS A 493 23.20 -4.44 -1.86
CA HIS A 493 22.30 -5.13 -2.76
C HIS A 493 20.94 -5.34 -2.07
N PRO A 494 19.81 -5.19 -2.75
CA PRO A 494 18.50 -5.50 -2.19
C PRO A 494 18.39 -7.01 -1.88
N ALA A 495 17.68 -7.36 -0.83
CA ALA A 495 17.21 -8.73 -0.63
C ALA A 495 16.13 -9.07 -1.69
N SER A 496 16.15 -10.29 -2.23
CA SER A 496 15.17 -10.72 -3.23
C SER A 496 14.64 -12.12 -2.93
N TYR A 497 13.40 -12.41 -3.32
CA TYR A 497 12.74 -13.70 -3.17
C TYR A 497 13.53 -14.86 -3.80
N ILE A 498 14.38 -14.59 -4.81
CA ILE A 498 15.17 -15.64 -5.47
C ILE A 498 16.21 -16.24 -4.52
N GLU A 499 16.89 -15.39 -3.74
CA GLU A 499 17.88 -15.78 -2.73
C GLU A 499 17.24 -16.07 -1.36
N ASP A 500 16.28 -15.24 -0.95
CA ASP A 500 15.61 -15.30 0.36
C ASP A 500 14.13 -15.60 0.16
N ARG A 501 13.80 -16.88 0.10
CA ARG A 501 12.51 -17.40 -0.42
C ARG A 501 11.32 -17.34 0.56
N THR A 502 11.47 -16.69 1.71
CA THR A 502 10.42 -16.61 2.73
C THR A 502 10.46 -15.29 3.50
N GLY A 503 9.37 -14.95 4.21
CA GLY A 503 9.32 -13.79 5.09
C GLY A 503 10.38 -13.86 6.20
N GLU A 504 10.56 -15.02 6.83
CA GLU A 504 11.55 -15.23 7.90
C GLU A 504 12.97 -14.99 7.39
N ARG A 505 13.29 -15.48 6.18
CA ARG A 505 14.56 -15.25 5.49
C ARG A 505 14.81 -13.78 5.22
N LEU A 506 13.81 -13.07 4.69
CA LEU A 506 13.88 -11.62 4.47
C LEU A 506 14.11 -10.87 5.79
N TRP A 507 13.32 -11.13 6.84
CA TRP A 507 13.43 -10.43 8.11
C TRP A 507 14.79 -10.68 8.80
N GLN A 508 15.30 -11.91 8.74
CA GLN A 508 16.65 -12.25 9.23
C GLN A 508 17.74 -11.46 8.48
N ARG A 509 17.65 -11.39 7.16
CA ARG A 509 18.59 -10.63 6.31
C ARG A 509 18.53 -9.12 6.57
N LEU A 510 17.34 -8.56 6.75
CA LEU A 510 17.17 -7.14 7.10
C LEU A 510 17.72 -6.83 8.50
N ARG A 511 17.53 -7.73 9.47
CA ARG A 511 18.19 -7.60 10.78
C ARG A 511 19.71 -7.58 10.63
N SER A 512 20.31 -8.56 9.94
CA SER A 512 21.78 -8.68 9.88
C SER A 512 22.49 -7.69 8.95
N GLU A 513 21.87 -7.24 7.86
CA GLU A 513 22.51 -6.38 6.84
C GLU A 513 22.03 -4.93 6.83
N CYS A 514 20.99 -4.59 7.61
CA CYS A 514 20.56 -3.21 7.83
C CYS A 514 20.66 -2.83 9.32
N LEU A 515 19.79 -3.38 10.17
CA LEU A 515 19.63 -2.91 11.56
C LEU A 515 20.88 -3.15 12.42
N ASP A 516 21.38 -4.38 12.46
CA ASP A 516 22.52 -4.78 13.30
C ASP A 516 23.87 -4.51 12.61
N ALA A 517 23.87 -4.06 11.36
CA ALA A 517 25.06 -3.91 10.52
C ALA A 517 25.98 -2.73 10.92
N GLY A 518 25.55 -1.87 11.86
CA GLY A 518 26.33 -0.73 12.34
C GLY A 518 26.51 0.43 11.35
N ILE A 519 25.81 0.39 10.21
CA ILE A 519 25.90 1.40 9.13
C ILE A 519 24.93 2.58 9.28
N GLY A 520 24.06 2.57 10.31
CA GLY A 520 22.99 3.57 10.47
C GLY A 520 21.76 3.35 9.59
N CYS A 521 21.62 2.15 9.03
CA CYS A 521 20.45 1.74 8.25
C CYS A 521 19.28 1.42 9.16
N ASP A 522 18.11 1.95 8.79
CA ASP A 522 16.83 1.68 9.46
C ASP A 522 15.76 1.50 8.38
N VAL A 523 14.90 0.50 8.56
CA VAL A 523 13.97 -0.01 7.53
C VAL A 523 12.64 -0.44 8.14
N LEU A 524 11.57 -0.26 7.38
CA LEU A 524 10.26 -0.84 7.65
C LEU A 524 9.75 -1.59 6.42
N VAL A 525 8.83 -2.53 6.65
CA VAL A 525 8.27 -3.44 5.65
C VAL A 525 6.75 -3.27 5.62
N ILE A 526 6.20 -3.22 4.41
CA ILE A 526 4.77 -3.08 4.14
C ILE A 526 4.32 -4.26 3.26
N PRO A 527 3.87 -5.38 3.84
CA PRO A 527 3.16 -6.43 3.10
C PRO A 527 1.93 -5.89 2.35
N HIS A 528 1.67 -6.44 1.16
CA HIS A 528 0.55 -6.08 0.29
C HIS A 528 -0.08 -7.29 -0.43
N ASN A 529 -1.21 -7.05 -1.10
CA ASN A 529 -2.02 -8.06 -1.80
C ASN A 529 -2.39 -9.33 -0.97
N PRO A 530 -2.80 -9.23 0.31
CA PRO A 530 -3.25 -10.41 1.05
C PRO A 530 -4.46 -11.07 0.38
N ASN A 531 -5.29 -10.29 -0.34
CA ASN A 531 -6.44 -10.78 -1.11
C ASN A 531 -6.07 -11.77 -2.24
N LEU A 532 -4.81 -11.74 -2.70
CA LEU A 532 -4.24 -12.64 -3.71
C LEU A 532 -3.18 -13.61 -3.13
N SER A 533 -3.06 -13.64 -1.80
CA SER A 533 -2.13 -14.53 -1.08
C SER A 533 -2.71 -15.89 -0.75
N ASP A 534 -4.03 -16.08 -0.84
CA ASP A 534 -4.75 -17.29 -0.41
C ASP A 534 -4.22 -17.83 0.94
N GLY A 535 -4.04 -16.92 1.90
CA GLY A 535 -3.53 -17.16 3.26
C GLY A 535 -2.02 -17.33 3.43
N GLU A 536 -1.20 -17.37 2.38
CA GLU A 536 0.25 -17.64 2.50
C GLU A 536 1.04 -16.46 3.10
N LEU A 537 0.61 -15.22 2.88
CA LEU A 537 1.32 -14.02 3.35
C LEU A 537 1.30 -13.85 4.87
N PHE A 538 0.18 -14.22 5.52
CA PHE A 538 -0.05 -14.05 6.96
C PHE A 538 -0.19 -15.38 7.71
N ARG A 539 0.69 -16.33 7.37
CA ARG A 539 0.83 -17.61 8.08
C ARG A 539 1.18 -17.43 9.57
N THR A 540 0.54 -18.23 10.42
CA THR A 540 0.88 -18.47 11.84
C THR A 540 1.83 -19.66 12.04
N THR A 541 2.45 -20.13 10.95
CA THR A 541 3.50 -21.16 10.93
C THR A 541 4.73 -20.63 10.21
N GLY A 542 5.90 -20.89 10.80
CA GLY A 542 7.20 -20.57 10.19
C GLY A 542 7.50 -21.44 8.97
N SER A 543 8.67 -21.24 8.35
CA SER A 543 9.03 -21.83 7.04
C SER A 543 8.86 -23.37 7.01
N GLU A 544 9.34 -24.07 8.04
CA GLU A 544 9.27 -25.53 8.20
C GLU A 544 7.88 -26.07 8.63
N GLY A 545 6.84 -25.21 8.63
CA GLY A 545 5.48 -25.57 9.03
C GLY A 545 5.24 -25.70 10.54
N ALA A 546 6.28 -25.52 11.36
CA ALA A 546 6.14 -25.40 12.82
C ALA A 546 5.32 -24.15 13.19
N PRO A 547 4.55 -24.16 14.31
CA PRO A 547 3.87 -22.97 14.81
C PRO A 547 4.85 -21.83 15.07
N LEU A 548 4.46 -20.59 14.73
CA LEU A 548 5.28 -19.40 14.90
C LEU A 548 5.74 -19.25 16.36
N SER A 549 7.04 -19.03 16.57
CA SER A 549 7.63 -18.81 17.89
C SER A 549 7.60 -17.33 18.30
N PRO A 550 7.72 -17.01 19.62
CA PRO A 550 7.69 -15.62 20.09
C PRO A 550 8.75 -14.72 19.44
N SER A 551 9.97 -15.20 19.26
CA SER A 551 11.08 -14.41 18.68
C SER A 551 10.95 -14.18 17.17
N GLU A 552 10.30 -15.09 16.44
CA GLU A 552 9.92 -14.87 15.04
C GLU A 552 8.76 -13.87 14.94
N ALA A 553 7.78 -13.94 15.85
CA ALA A 553 6.67 -13.00 15.94
C ALA A 553 7.14 -11.58 16.31
N GLU A 554 8.10 -11.46 17.24
CA GLU A 554 8.76 -10.20 17.61
C GLU A 554 9.53 -9.60 16.43
N LEU A 555 10.34 -10.42 15.73
CA LEU A 555 11.05 -10.01 14.54
C LEU A 555 10.08 -9.51 13.45
N ARG A 556 9.01 -10.26 13.16
CA ARG A 556 7.97 -9.85 12.20
C ARG A 556 7.34 -8.52 12.61
N ALA A 557 6.84 -8.40 13.84
CA ALA A 557 6.17 -7.18 14.32
C ALA A 557 7.10 -5.95 14.43
N SER A 558 8.42 -6.15 14.49
CA SER A 558 9.42 -5.06 14.49
C SER A 558 9.70 -4.46 13.10
N LEU A 559 9.37 -5.19 12.04
CA LEU A 559 9.65 -4.85 10.64
C LEU A 559 8.35 -4.62 9.84
N GLU A 560 7.42 -5.57 9.87
CA GLU A 560 6.09 -5.47 9.26
C GLU A 560 5.17 -4.66 10.18
N VAL A 561 5.19 -3.34 9.99
CA VAL A 561 4.44 -2.39 10.82
C VAL A 561 3.18 -1.87 10.14
N LEU A 562 3.09 -1.91 8.80
CA LEU A 562 1.94 -1.46 8.03
C LEU A 562 1.46 -2.54 7.06
N LEU A 563 0.18 -2.49 6.68
CA LEU A 563 -0.43 -3.31 5.65
C LEU A 563 -1.06 -2.41 4.58
N GLU A 564 -0.78 -2.69 3.32
CA GLU A 564 -1.49 -2.10 2.18
C GLU A 564 -2.89 -2.73 2.09
N VAL A 565 -3.91 -1.95 2.48
CA VAL A 565 -5.31 -2.41 2.53
C VAL A 565 -6.01 -2.29 1.18
N SER A 566 -5.55 -1.42 0.28
CA SER A 566 -6.17 -1.22 -1.05
C SER A 566 -5.15 -0.67 -2.06
N GLN A 567 -5.30 -1.11 -3.31
CA GLN A 567 -4.50 -0.71 -4.48
C GLN A 567 -5.20 -1.15 -5.78
N HIS A 568 -4.57 -1.00 -6.95
CA HIS A 568 -5.21 -1.29 -8.25
C HIS A 568 -5.78 -2.73 -8.37
N LYS A 569 -5.16 -3.70 -7.67
CA LYS A 569 -5.58 -5.11 -7.51
C LYS A 569 -6.66 -5.28 -6.41
N GLY A 570 -7.51 -4.28 -6.21
CA GLY A 570 -8.69 -4.34 -5.36
C GLY A 570 -8.47 -4.12 -3.87
N ASP A 571 -9.58 -4.11 -3.13
CA ASP A 571 -9.62 -3.89 -1.68
C ASP A 571 -9.42 -5.18 -0.88
N SER A 572 -8.63 -5.06 0.18
CA SER A 572 -8.26 -6.09 1.14
C SER A 572 -8.79 -5.85 2.56
N GLU A 573 -9.64 -4.85 2.83
CA GLU A 573 -10.17 -4.59 4.19
C GLU A 573 -10.85 -5.84 4.79
N CYS A 574 -11.89 -6.32 4.12
CA CYS A 574 -12.78 -7.36 4.62
C CYS A 574 -13.37 -8.19 3.48
N ARG A 575 -13.89 -9.37 3.82
CA ARG A 575 -14.58 -10.26 2.89
C ARG A 575 -16.01 -9.78 2.63
N ALA A 576 -16.49 -9.87 1.39
CA ALA A 576 -17.86 -9.52 1.04
C ALA A 576 -18.88 -10.28 1.93
N SER A 577 -19.82 -9.53 2.51
CA SER A 577 -20.71 -9.99 3.59
C SER A 577 -22.08 -9.32 3.50
N GLU A 578 -23.15 -10.06 3.79
CA GLU A 578 -24.50 -9.49 3.93
C GLU A 578 -24.64 -8.65 5.21
N ALA A 579 -23.82 -8.92 6.24
CA ALA A 579 -23.84 -8.21 7.51
C ALA A 579 -23.07 -6.87 7.46
N ASP A 580 -22.10 -6.75 6.54
CA ASP A 580 -21.41 -5.49 6.22
C ASP A 580 -21.31 -5.33 4.69
N PRO A 581 -22.35 -4.78 4.04
CA PRO A 581 -22.39 -4.62 2.58
C PRO A 581 -21.28 -3.74 2.02
N LEU A 582 -20.66 -2.87 2.84
CA LEU A 582 -19.53 -2.04 2.40
C LEU A 582 -18.27 -2.88 2.14
N CYS A 583 -18.18 -4.10 2.68
CA CYS A 583 -17.15 -5.08 2.31
C CYS A 583 -17.34 -5.68 0.89
N GLY A 584 -18.36 -5.26 0.13
CA GLY A 584 -18.50 -5.55 -1.31
C GLY A 584 -17.64 -4.65 -2.22
N PHE A 585 -16.91 -3.70 -1.66
CA PHE A 585 -16.07 -2.74 -2.39
C PHE A 585 -14.88 -3.40 -3.09
N GLU A 586 -14.66 -3.07 -4.37
CA GLU A 586 -13.46 -3.41 -5.16
C GLU A 586 -12.89 -4.83 -4.98
N LYS A 587 -13.77 -5.85 -4.98
CA LYS A 587 -13.36 -7.25 -4.84
C LYS A 587 -13.00 -7.90 -6.17
N LEU A 588 -11.80 -8.47 -6.23
CA LEU A 588 -11.39 -9.34 -7.31
C LEU A 588 -12.22 -10.63 -7.31
N PRO A 589 -12.59 -11.17 -8.49
CA PRO A 589 -13.34 -12.42 -8.60
C PRO A 589 -12.47 -13.69 -8.44
N PHE A 590 -11.18 -13.55 -8.11
CA PHE A 590 -10.21 -14.63 -8.03
C PHE A 590 -9.25 -14.51 -6.83
N ALA A 591 -8.66 -15.63 -6.42
CA ALA A 591 -7.83 -15.78 -5.22
C ALA A 591 -6.32 -15.68 -5.46
N THR A 592 -5.86 -15.78 -6.71
CA THR A 592 -4.43 -15.80 -7.09
C THR A 592 -4.23 -15.15 -8.46
N MET A 593 -3.05 -14.59 -8.72
CA MET A 593 -2.76 -13.92 -10.00
C MET A 593 -2.90 -14.86 -11.21
N ARG A 594 -2.59 -16.16 -11.06
CA ARG A 594 -2.77 -17.18 -12.11
C ARG A 594 -4.23 -17.42 -12.49
N GLN A 595 -5.17 -17.30 -11.56
CA GLN A 595 -6.61 -17.43 -11.85
C GLN A 595 -7.12 -16.29 -12.73
N SER A 596 -6.51 -15.08 -12.67
CA SER A 596 -6.92 -13.93 -13.50
C SER A 596 -6.92 -14.25 -15.01
N ALA A 597 -5.98 -15.09 -15.47
CA ALA A 597 -5.86 -15.51 -16.87
C ALA A 597 -6.78 -16.68 -17.25
N LEU A 598 -7.47 -17.32 -16.30
CA LEU A 598 -8.21 -18.58 -16.47
C LEU A 598 -9.60 -18.51 -15.78
N PRO A 599 -10.59 -17.80 -16.34
CA PRO A 599 -11.85 -17.48 -15.64
C PRO A 599 -12.67 -18.68 -15.12
N TRP A 600 -12.53 -19.85 -15.71
CA TRP A 600 -13.16 -21.10 -15.24
C TRP A 600 -12.49 -21.69 -13.98
N THR A 601 -11.45 -21.06 -13.46
CA THR A 601 -10.72 -21.45 -12.23
C THR A 601 -10.89 -20.45 -11.08
N TRP A 602 -11.67 -19.40 -11.28
CA TRP A 602 -11.94 -18.36 -10.29
C TRP A 602 -12.54 -18.92 -9.00
N SER A 603 -11.97 -18.53 -7.86
CA SER A 603 -12.44 -18.87 -6.53
C SER A 603 -12.27 -17.68 -5.57
N ALA A 604 -13.07 -17.62 -4.51
CA ALA A 604 -12.78 -16.72 -3.39
C ALA A 604 -11.49 -17.16 -2.65
N PRO A 605 -10.67 -16.25 -2.13
CA PRO A 605 -9.45 -16.59 -1.40
C PRO A 605 -9.75 -17.19 -0.02
N THR A 606 -8.92 -18.14 0.40
CA THR A 606 -9.02 -18.86 1.68
C THR A 606 -8.04 -18.32 2.72
N GLY A 607 -8.00 -18.91 3.91
CA GLY A 607 -7.14 -18.46 5.02
C GLY A 607 -7.46 -17.03 5.47
N ALA A 608 -6.49 -16.38 6.11
CA ALA A 608 -6.53 -14.96 6.43
C ALA A 608 -6.00 -14.16 5.21
N SER A 609 -6.91 -13.71 4.36
CA SER A 609 -6.61 -12.98 3.12
C SER A 609 -7.17 -11.54 3.13
N PHE A 610 -7.88 -11.14 4.18
CA PHE A 610 -8.37 -9.77 4.38
C PHE A 610 -7.88 -9.18 5.72
N ALA A 611 -7.72 -7.87 5.80
CA ALA A 611 -7.16 -7.17 6.96
C ALA A 611 -7.92 -7.47 8.26
N ARG A 612 -9.26 -7.53 8.24
CA ARG A 612 -10.04 -7.95 9.43
C ARG A 612 -9.69 -9.37 9.89
N GLU A 613 -9.48 -10.29 8.96
CA GLU A 613 -9.10 -11.68 9.26
C GLU A 613 -7.70 -11.74 9.88
N ILE A 614 -6.76 -10.98 9.31
CA ILE A 614 -5.33 -10.90 9.72
C ILE A 614 -5.19 -10.23 11.09
N LEU A 615 -5.82 -9.07 11.30
CA LEU A 615 -5.80 -8.33 12.57
C LEU A 615 -6.48 -9.14 13.69
N GLY A 616 -7.56 -9.87 13.37
CA GLY A 616 -8.20 -10.81 14.27
C GLY A 616 -7.31 -11.99 14.65
N GLU A 617 -6.58 -12.57 13.69
CA GLU A 617 -5.58 -13.60 13.98
C GLU A 617 -4.44 -13.06 14.86
N GLY A 618 -4.08 -11.78 14.70
CA GLY A 618 -3.13 -11.10 15.57
C GLY A 618 -3.55 -11.08 17.06
N LEU A 619 -4.86 -10.93 17.33
CA LEU A 619 -5.39 -11.06 18.70
C LEU A 619 -5.29 -12.51 19.22
N ARG A 620 -5.51 -13.52 18.37
CA ARG A 620 -5.32 -14.94 18.73
C ARG A 620 -3.87 -15.24 19.06
N GLU A 621 -2.94 -14.85 18.19
CA GLU A 621 -1.51 -15.10 18.37
C GLU A 621 -0.94 -14.35 19.58
N GLY A 622 -1.35 -13.09 19.79
CA GLY A 622 -1.03 -12.35 21.02
C GLY A 622 -1.45 -13.09 22.29
N SER A 623 -2.57 -13.82 22.24
CA SER A 623 -3.07 -14.65 23.35
C SER A 623 -2.44 -16.04 23.42
N ARG A 624 -1.91 -16.57 22.30
CA ARG A 624 -1.30 -17.91 22.19
C ARG A 624 0.18 -17.93 22.57
N ILE A 625 0.94 -16.92 22.14
CA ILE A 625 2.40 -16.83 22.29
C ILE A 625 2.88 -15.58 23.03
N GLY A 626 1.97 -14.72 23.51
CA GLY A 626 2.30 -13.48 24.22
C GLY A 626 2.74 -12.32 23.31
N VAL A 627 2.81 -12.55 21.99
CA VAL A 627 3.28 -11.59 20.98
C VAL A 627 2.27 -11.57 19.83
N ASN A 628 1.82 -10.38 19.43
CA ASN A 628 0.97 -10.21 18.26
C ASN A 628 1.86 -9.93 17.02
N PRO A 629 2.06 -10.91 16.11
CA PRO A 629 2.87 -10.74 14.90
C PRO A 629 2.21 -9.84 13.85
N PHE A 630 0.91 -9.57 13.97
CA PHE A 630 0.08 -8.86 13.00
C PHE A 630 -0.48 -7.55 13.61
N LYS A 631 0.29 -6.88 14.47
CA LYS A 631 -0.07 -5.61 15.11
C LYS A 631 0.11 -4.41 14.16
N LEU A 632 -0.49 -4.54 12.99
CA LEU A 632 -0.29 -3.71 11.80
C LEU A 632 -1.11 -2.42 11.86
N GLY A 633 -0.58 -1.35 11.28
CA GLY A 633 -1.36 -0.20 10.82
C GLY A 633 -1.85 -0.41 9.38
N LEU A 634 -2.68 0.49 8.87
CA LEU A 634 -3.25 0.44 7.52
C LEU A 634 -2.79 1.64 6.69
N ILE A 635 -2.35 1.37 5.46
CA ILE A 635 -2.14 2.35 4.38
C ILE A 635 -2.79 1.84 3.08
N ALA A 636 -2.78 2.66 2.04
CA ALA A 636 -3.10 2.25 0.67
C ALA A 636 -2.06 2.86 -0.29
N ALA A 637 -1.97 2.35 -1.51
CA ALA A 637 -1.01 2.81 -2.51
C ALA A 637 -1.52 2.52 -3.93
N THR A 638 -0.86 3.00 -4.98
CA THR A 638 -1.35 2.76 -6.34
C THR A 638 -1.00 1.37 -6.88
N ASP A 639 0.22 0.89 -6.63
CA ASP A 639 0.85 -0.18 -7.42
C ASP A 639 0.92 0.20 -8.92
N THR A 640 1.20 1.49 -9.17
CA THR A 640 1.27 2.04 -10.52
C THR A 640 2.45 1.45 -11.28
N HIS A 641 2.18 0.84 -12.43
CA HIS A 641 3.18 0.31 -13.34
C HIS A 641 3.60 1.34 -14.40
N LEU A 642 3.16 2.61 -14.28
CA LEU A 642 3.45 3.71 -15.21
C LEU A 642 4.57 4.65 -14.75
N ALA A 643 5.17 4.41 -13.58
CA ALA A 643 5.93 5.40 -12.82
C ALA A 643 5.11 6.69 -12.55
N ALA A 644 3.80 6.55 -12.32
CA ALA A 644 2.84 7.65 -12.16
C ALA A 644 2.23 7.67 -10.73
N PRO A 645 3.04 7.94 -9.68
CA PRO A 645 2.59 7.85 -8.28
C PRO A 645 1.40 8.75 -7.98
N GLY A 646 0.41 8.21 -7.29
CA GLY A 646 -0.80 8.91 -6.87
C GLY A 646 -1.78 9.29 -8.00
N LEU A 647 -1.71 8.65 -9.17
CA LEU A 647 -2.71 8.80 -10.25
C LEU A 647 -4.00 8.01 -9.92
N VAL A 648 -4.68 8.45 -8.86
CA VAL A 648 -5.84 7.78 -8.26
C VAL A 648 -7.19 8.32 -8.76
N ASP A 649 -7.17 9.38 -9.56
CA ASP A 649 -8.36 10.10 -10.00
C ASP A 649 -9.14 9.31 -11.07
N GLU A 650 -10.27 8.68 -10.67
CA GLU A 650 -11.15 7.82 -11.49
C GLU A 650 -11.47 8.36 -12.89
N ASP A 651 -11.73 9.67 -13.02
CA ASP A 651 -12.10 10.30 -14.30
C ASP A 651 -10.91 10.56 -15.25
N SER A 652 -9.68 10.34 -14.77
CA SER A 652 -8.43 10.46 -15.52
C SER A 652 -7.67 9.13 -15.65
N PHE A 653 -8.24 8.03 -15.15
CA PHE A 653 -7.56 6.74 -15.07
C PHE A 653 -7.28 6.15 -16.46
N VAL A 654 -6.00 5.95 -16.74
CA VAL A 654 -5.49 5.42 -18.03
C VAL A 654 -5.11 3.93 -17.98
N GLY A 655 -5.40 3.25 -16.87
CA GLY A 655 -4.97 1.88 -16.58
C GLY A 655 -3.72 1.81 -15.71
N HIS A 656 -3.65 0.87 -14.78
CA HIS A 656 -2.49 0.69 -13.88
C HIS A 656 -1.17 0.46 -14.65
N ALA A 657 -1.29 -0.21 -15.80
CA ALA A 657 -0.22 -0.47 -16.77
C ALA A 657 -0.65 -0.06 -18.20
N ALA A 658 -1.35 1.08 -18.31
CA ALA A 658 -1.90 1.61 -19.57
C ALA A 658 -2.90 0.70 -20.30
N GLY A 659 -3.43 -0.32 -19.61
CA GLY A 659 -4.66 -1.02 -19.98
C GLY A 659 -4.56 -2.40 -20.63
N ARG A 660 -3.36 -3.02 -20.61
CA ARG A 660 -3.00 -4.45 -20.86
C ARG A 660 -1.62 -4.49 -21.55
N PHE A 661 -1.02 -5.67 -21.64
CA PHE A 661 0.28 -5.91 -22.30
C PHE A 661 0.41 -5.44 -23.77
N THR A 662 -0.68 -5.08 -24.46
CA THR A 662 -0.62 -4.47 -25.80
C THR A 662 -0.45 -2.94 -25.77
N SER A 663 -0.62 -2.29 -24.62
CA SER A 663 -0.55 -0.83 -24.42
C SER A 663 0.78 -0.21 -24.85
N ARG A 664 1.84 -1.03 -24.91
CA ARG A 664 3.17 -0.71 -25.45
C ARG A 664 3.14 -0.16 -26.89
N THR A 665 2.12 -0.48 -27.68
CA THR A 665 2.02 -0.11 -29.11
C THR A 665 0.68 0.50 -29.54
N GLU A 666 -0.38 0.37 -28.75
CA GLU A 666 -1.73 0.88 -29.08
C GLU A 666 -2.46 1.34 -27.81
N VAL A 667 -3.56 2.10 -27.92
CA VAL A 667 -4.45 2.36 -26.79
C VAL A 667 -5.57 1.30 -26.80
N PRO A 668 -5.75 0.49 -25.74
CA PRO A 668 -6.81 -0.51 -25.68
C PRO A 668 -8.20 0.16 -25.58
N PRO A 669 -9.29 -0.51 -26.03
CA PRO A 669 -10.63 0.06 -26.01
C PRO A 669 -11.10 0.51 -24.62
N LEU A 670 -10.87 -0.28 -23.58
CA LEU A 670 -11.01 0.14 -22.19
C LEU A 670 -9.64 0.45 -21.57
N PRO A 671 -9.54 1.47 -20.69
CA PRO A 671 -8.32 1.73 -19.91
C PRO A 671 -7.80 0.57 -19.07
N ASP A 672 -8.59 -0.47 -18.75
CA ASP A 672 -8.09 -1.65 -18.03
C ASP A 672 -9.00 -2.89 -18.11
N ASN A 673 -8.69 -3.93 -17.33
CA ASN A 673 -9.68 -4.95 -16.94
C ASN A 673 -10.66 -4.37 -15.92
N TRP A 674 -11.96 -4.64 -16.07
CA TRP A 674 -12.99 -3.99 -15.27
C TRP A 674 -12.87 -4.22 -13.75
N TRP A 675 -12.25 -5.32 -13.32
CA TRP A 675 -12.05 -5.67 -11.90
C TRP A 675 -10.85 -4.96 -11.23
N PHE A 676 -10.10 -4.13 -11.97
CA PHE A 676 -9.09 -3.24 -11.39
C PHE A 676 -9.63 -1.81 -11.22
N ASN A 677 -8.90 -0.97 -10.49
CA ASN A 677 -9.21 0.44 -10.17
C ASN A 677 -7.91 1.29 -10.14
N PRO A 678 -7.98 2.60 -9.85
CA PRO A 678 -6.78 3.47 -9.81
C PRO A 678 -5.78 3.20 -8.69
N GLY A 679 -6.18 2.45 -7.65
CA GLY A 679 -5.44 2.31 -6.41
C GLY A 679 -5.53 3.53 -5.50
N GLY A 680 -4.89 3.45 -4.33
CA GLY A 680 -5.10 4.37 -3.21
C GLY A 680 -3.89 5.24 -2.85
N LEU A 681 -4.01 5.94 -1.71
CA LEU A 681 -2.94 6.77 -1.14
C LEU A 681 -2.68 6.44 0.34
N ALA A 682 -1.43 6.65 0.76
CA ALA A 682 -0.99 6.56 2.14
C ALA A 682 -1.08 7.94 2.80
N GLY A 683 -1.93 8.08 3.81
CA GLY A 683 -1.96 9.25 4.70
C GLY A 683 -1.17 8.97 5.97
N VAL A 684 -0.33 9.91 6.41
CA VAL A 684 0.39 9.82 7.69
C VAL A 684 0.32 11.13 8.48
N TRP A 685 0.24 11.04 9.81
CA TRP A 685 0.34 12.19 10.71
C TRP A 685 1.78 12.37 11.19
N ALA A 686 2.49 13.35 10.65
CA ALA A 686 3.88 13.64 11.01
C ALA A 686 4.07 15.10 11.47
N GLU A 687 5.12 15.32 12.26
CA GLU A 687 5.43 16.62 12.84
C GLU A 687 5.89 17.64 11.77
N GLU A 688 6.68 17.18 10.79
CA GLU A 688 7.17 17.94 9.63
C GLU A 688 7.33 17.01 8.41
N ASN A 689 7.33 17.54 7.17
CA ASN A 689 7.59 16.75 5.97
C ASN A 689 9.11 16.51 5.79
N SER A 690 9.64 15.55 6.54
CA SER A 690 11.01 15.05 6.43
C SER A 690 11.03 13.52 6.51
N ARG A 691 12.06 12.88 5.95
CA ARG A 691 12.18 11.41 5.95
C ARG A 691 12.07 10.82 7.35
N ASP A 692 12.85 11.32 8.31
CA ASP A 692 12.81 10.83 9.70
C ASP A 692 11.40 10.97 10.31
N ALA A 693 10.72 12.10 10.14
CA ALA A 693 9.41 12.35 10.76
C ALA A 693 8.28 11.52 10.12
N LEU A 694 8.28 11.38 8.79
CA LEU A 694 7.35 10.54 8.05
C LEU A 694 7.60 9.05 8.29
N PHE A 695 8.88 8.63 8.37
CA PHE A 695 9.26 7.26 8.70
C PHE A 695 8.84 6.89 10.14
N GLU A 696 9.06 7.78 11.10
CA GLU A 696 8.56 7.58 12.47
C GLU A 696 7.03 7.59 12.56
N ALA A 697 6.32 8.31 11.67
CA ALA A 697 4.86 8.25 11.56
C ALA A 697 4.37 6.88 11.07
N MET A 698 5.04 6.32 10.06
CA MET A 698 4.79 4.96 9.58
C MET A 698 5.14 3.89 10.64
N ARG A 699 6.31 4.00 11.30
CA ARG A 699 6.77 3.09 12.37
C ARG A 699 5.80 3.06 13.56
N ARG A 700 5.35 4.23 14.02
CA ARG A 700 4.34 4.34 15.11
C ARG A 700 2.90 4.03 14.66
N LYS A 701 2.69 3.69 13.38
CA LYS A 701 1.39 3.35 12.77
C LYS A 701 0.36 4.48 12.84
N GLU A 702 0.80 5.74 12.87
CA GLU A 702 -0.11 6.88 12.87
C GLU A 702 -0.51 7.27 11.44
N ALA A 703 -1.05 6.27 10.75
CA ALA A 703 -1.28 6.24 9.31
C ALA A 703 -2.68 5.75 8.98
N TRP A 704 -3.17 6.11 7.80
CA TRP A 704 -4.42 5.62 7.24
C TRP A 704 -4.25 5.36 5.73
N GLY A 705 -5.00 4.41 5.20
CA GLY A 705 -5.18 4.27 3.75
C GLY A 705 -6.38 5.08 3.28
N THR A 706 -6.32 5.63 2.07
CA THR A 706 -7.52 6.03 1.31
C THR A 706 -7.59 5.25 0.02
N SER A 707 -8.79 4.93 -0.46
CA SER A 707 -8.95 4.18 -1.72
C SER A 707 -8.71 5.02 -2.98
N GLY A 708 -8.46 6.32 -2.82
CA GLY A 708 -8.06 7.25 -3.87
C GLY A 708 -8.09 8.70 -3.37
N PRO A 709 -9.28 9.29 -3.12
CA PRO A 709 -9.42 10.66 -2.63
C PRO A 709 -8.65 10.93 -1.32
N ARG A 710 -8.18 12.16 -1.15
CA ARG A 710 -7.41 12.64 0.01
C ARG A 710 -8.29 12.96 1.22
N ILE A 711 -9.15 12.02 1.60
CA ILE A 711 -9.93 12.07 2.84
C ILE A 711 -8.95 12.13 4.01
N VAL A 712 -8.99 13.19 4.81
CA VAL A 712 -8.17 13.32 6.03
C VAL A 712 -8.94 12.71 7.18
N VAL A 713 -8.35 11.73 7.87
CA VAL A 713 -8.97 11.08 9.04
C VAL A 713 -8.06 11.21 10.25
N ARG A 714 -8.66 11.47 11.42
CA ARG A 714 -7.98 11.51 12.71
C ARG A 714 -8.78 10.71 13.74
N PHE A 715 -8.11 9.83 14.47
CA PHE A 715 -8.75 8.87 15.36
C PHE A 715 -7.94 8.71 16.65
N PHE A 716 -8.62 8.80 17.79
CA PHE A 716 -8.08 8.65 19.14
C PHE A 716 -8.96 7.72 19.97
N GLY A 717 -8.37 7.02 20.94
CA GLY A 717 -9.07 6.16 21.89
C GLY A 717 -8.51 6.30 23.31
N GLY A 718 -9.37 6.27 24.32
CA GLY A 718 -8.95 6.43 25.72
C GLY A 718 -10.11 6.36 26.71
N PHE A 719 -9.81 5.98 27.95
CA PHE A 719 -10.81 5.91 29.03
C PHE A 719 -11.25 7.32 29.48
N ASP A 720 -10.33 8.28 29.45
CA ASP A 720 -10.51 9.67 29.92
C ASP A 720 -10.73 10.70 28.78
N LEU A 721 -11.02 10.24 27.55
CA LEU A 721 -11.36 11.15 26.45
C LEU A 721 -12.68 11.91 26.74
N PRO A 722 -12.74 13.24 26.49
CA PRO A 722 -13.95 14.04 26.71
C PRO A 722 -15.15 13.57 25.87
N ALA A 723 -16.36 13.71 26.41
CA ALA A 723 -17.60 13.34 25.71
C ALA A 723 -17.99 14.35 24.62
N ASP A 724 -17.46 15.55 24.71
CA ASP A 724 -17.74 16.76 23.94
C ASP A 724 -16.58 17.15 22.99
N LEU A 725 -15.57 16.28 22.83
CA LEU A 725 -14.32 16.58 22.12
C LEU A 725 -14.52 17.09 20.67
N CYS A 726 -15.59 16.68 19.98
CA CYS A 726 -15.93 17.20 18.64
C CYS A 726 -16.37 18.68 18.61
N GLY A 727 -16.75 19.26 19.75
CA GLY A 727 -16.99 20.70 19.91
C GLY A 727 -15.77 21.47 20.41
N ALA A 728 -14.65 20.79 20.69
CA ALA A 728 -13.46 21.41 21.23
C ALA A 728 -12.53 21.94 20.13
N HIS A 729 -12.00 23.15 20.33
CA HIS A 729 -11.07 23.80 19.40
C HIS A 729 -9.66 23.16 19.41
N ASP A 730 -9.38 22.31 20.40
CA ASP A 730 -8.10 21.68 20.68
C ASP A 730 -8.17 20.14 20.55
N PHE A 731 -9.06 19.62 19.69
CA PHE A 731 -9.34 18.19 19.44
C PHE A 731 -8.07 17.30 19.46
N ALA A 732 -7.04 17.68 18.69
CA ALA A 732 -5.80 16.93 18.58
C ALA A 732 -4.95 16.97 19.87
N ALA A 733 -4.89 18.13 20.54
CA ALA A 733 -4.11 18.29 21.77
C ALA A 733 -4.69 17.45 22.92
N GLN A 734 -6.01 17.48 23.10
CA GLN A 734 -6.66 16.61 24.09
C GLN A 734 -6.62 15.14 23.66
N GLY A 735 -6.67 14.84 22.37
CA GLY A 735 -6.49 13.51 21.81
C GLY A 735 -5.17 12.87 22.26
N TYR A 736 -4.04 13.55 22.03
CA TYR A 736 -2.72 13.08 22.49
C TYR A 736 -2.55 13.10 24.02
N ALA A 737 -3.15 14.06 24.72
CA ALA A 737 -2.98 14.21 26.16
C ALA A 737 -3.82 13.22 27.00
N LYS A 738 -4.87 12.62 26.42
CA LYS A 738 -5.87 11.79 27.13
C LYS A 738 -6.19 10.47 26.44
N GLY A 739 -5.49 10.12 25.37
CA GLY A 739 -5.74 8.91 24.59
C GLY A 739 -4.57 8.49 23.70
N ALA A 740 -4.67 7.27 23.17
CA ALA A 740 -3.81 6.77 22.12
C ALA A 740 -4.30 7.28 20.75
N PRO A 741 -3.41 7.70 19.85
CA PRO A 741 -3.77 7.91 18.44
C PRO A 741 -3.92 6.56 17.71
N MET A 742 -4.45 6.60 16.48
CA MET A 742 -4.44 5.47 15.54
C MET A 742 -3.07 4.78 15.49
N GLY A 743 -3.05 3.45 15.47
CA GLY A 743 -1.83 2.63 15.53
C GLY A 743 -1.31 2.32 16.93
N GLY A 744 -1.76 3.06 17.96
CA GLY A 744 -1.30 2.93 19.34
C GLY A 744 -2.10 1.95 20.23
N ASP A 745 -1.61 1.77 21.46
CA ASP A 745 -2.26 0.99 22.51
C ASP A 745 -3.01 1.88 23.50
N LEU A 746 -4.23 1.48 23.87
CA LEU A 746 -4.96 2.06 25.01
C LEU A 746 -4.20 1.79 26.32
N ALA A 747 -3.74 2.85 26.97
CA ALA A 747 -3.21 2.76 28.33
C ALA A 747 -4.30 2.27 29.31
N ALA A 748 -3.95 1.34 30.19
CA ALA A 748 -4.87 0.85 31.23
C ALA A 748 -5.28 2.00 32.18
N PRO A 749 -6.55 2.05 32.63
CA PRO A 749 -7.03 3.13 33.49
C PRO A 749 -6.36 3.08 34.87
N ALA A 750 -6.11 4.25 35.46
CA ALA A 750 -5.50 4.37 36.80
C ALA A 750 -6.45 3.95 37.94
N ALA A 751 -7.76 3.84 37.66
CA ALA A 751 -8.76 3.23 38.52
C ALA A 751 -8.96 1.75 38.12
N PRO A 752 -9.29 0.84 39.05
CA PRO A 752 -9.39 -0.59 38.76
C PRO A 752 -10.35 -0.88 37.60
N ALA A 753 -9.87 -1.63 36.61
CA ALA A 753 -10.64 -1.98 35.42
C ALA A 753 -11.89 -2.81 35.80
N GLY A 754 -13.06 -2.41 35.28
CA GLY A 754 -14.32 -3.10 35.57
C GLY A 754 -15.60 -2.26 35.41
N ALA A 755 -15.51 -0.93 35.25
CA ALA A 755 -16.70 -0.06 35.19
C ALA A 755 -16.70 1.02 34.09
N VAL A 756 -15.60 1.21 33.35
CA VAL A 756 -15.48 2.26 32.31
C VAL A 756 -15.02 1.64 31.00
N ALA A 757 -15.91 1.61 30.00
CA ALA A 757 -15.55 1.28 28.63
C ALA A 757 -14.80 2.44 27.95
N PRO A 758 -13.80 2.18 27.08
CA PRO A 758 -13.06 3.25 26.41
C PRO A 758 -13.99 4.09 25.52
N ARG A 759 -13.70 5.39 25.45
CA ARG A 759 -14.25 6.29 24.46
C ARG A 759 -13.29 6.36 23.27
N PHE A 760 -13.84 6.55 22.09
CA PHE A 760 -13.12 6.87 20.88
C PHE A 760 -13.61 8.20 20.32
N ALA A 761 -12.69 8.98 19.75
CA ALA A 761 -12.98 10.23 19.08
C ALA A 761 -12.46 10.14 17.65
N VAL A 762 -13.35 10.33 16.69
CA VAL A 762 -13.03 10.31 15.27
C VAL A 762 -13.44 11.63 14.63
N TRP A 763 -12.55 12.20 13.82
CA TRP A 763 -12.77 13.39 13.03
C TRP A 763 -12.34 13.09 11.60
N ALA A 764 -13.13 13.50 10.61
CA ALA A 764 -12.82 13.32 9.21
C ALA A 764 -13.23 14.54 8.39
N LEU A 765 -12.42 14.86 7.39
CA LEU A 765 -12.66 15.90 6.38
C LEU A 765 -12.69 15.22 5.01
N ARG A 766 -13.62 15.62 4.14
CA ARG A 766 -13.59 15.18 2.74
C ARG A 766 -12.29 15.58 2.05
N ASP A 767 -12.00 14.94 0.93
CA ASP A 767 -11.10 15.55 -0.02
C ASP A 767 -11.71 16.87 -0.53
N ALA A 768 -10.95 17.96 -0.50
CA ALA A 768 -11.36 19.24 -1.07
C ALA A 768 -11.36 19.22 -2.62
N GLY A 769 -10.58 18.33 -3.24
CA GLY A 769 -10.35 18.31 -4.69
C GLY A 769 -9.60 19.55 -5.19
N THR A 770 -10.05 20.12 -6.30
CA THR A 770 -9.67 21.44 -6.85
C THR A 770 -10.91 22.21 -7.31
N ASP A 771 -10.79 23.48 -7.69
CA ASP A 771 -11.93 24.32 -8.13
C ASP A 771 -12.69 23.72 -9.33
N ASP A 772 -11.95 23.14 -10.30
CA ASP A 772 -12.52 22.45 -11.47
C ASP A 772 -13.03 21.03 -11.16
N PHE A 773 -12.49 20.37 -10.13
CA PHE A 773 -12.76 18.99 -9.74
C PHE A 773 -12.95 18.88 -8.22
N PRO A 774 -14.07 19.37 -7.66
CA PRO A 774 -14.31 19.39 -6.22
C PRO A 774 -14.53 17.97 -5.68
N GLY A 775 -13.88 17.63 -4.57
CA GLY A 775 -13.95 16.28 -3.97
C GLY A 775 -15.31 15.96 -3.34
N THR A 776 -15.65 14.68 -3.28
CA THR A 776 -16.99 14.21 -2.87
C THR A 776 -17.31 14.49 -1.39
N PRO A 777 -18.53 14.92 -1.04
CA PRO A 777 -18.97 14.99 0.36
C PRO A 777 -19.00 13.63 1.07
N LEU A 778 -18.65 13.60 2.36
CA LEU A 778 -18.71 12.41 3.21
C LEU A 778 -20.16 11.95 3.41
N GLU A 779 -20.39 10.64 3.40
CA GLU A 779 -21.66 10.01 3.80
C GLU A 779 -21.65 9.72 5.31
N ARG A 780 -20.64 8.99 5.78
CA ARG A 780 -20.62 8.42 7.14
C ARG A 780 -19.22 8.18 7.68
N ILE A 781 -19.13 8.05 9.00
CA ILE A 781 -18.01 7.40 9.70
C ILE A 781 -18.54 6.18 10.45
N GLN A 782 -17.82 5.07 10.33
CA GLN A 782 -17.99 3.85 11.10
C GLN A 782 -16.80 3.61 12.01
N ILE A 783 -17.03 2.94 13.13
CA ILE A 783 -16.00 2.24 13.90
C ILE A 783 -16.20 0.74 13.73
N VAL A 784 -15.15 0.05 13.29
CA VAL A 784 -15.07 -1.41 13.21
C VAL A 784 -14.29 -1.89 14.42
N LYS A 785 -14.83 -2.85 15.14
CA LYS A 785 -14.25 -3.48 16.33
C LYS A 785 -14.02 -4.96 16.08
N LEU A 786 -12.82 -5.44 16.41
CA LEU A 786 -12.56 -6.88 16.58
C LEU A 786 -12.26 -7.17 18.05
N SER A 787 -12.77 -8.28 18.59
CA SER A 787 -12.50 -8.71 19.96
C SER A 787 -12.40 -10.22 20.08
N LEU A 788 -11.52 -10.72 20.96
CA LEU A 788 -11.29 -12.15 21.15
C LEU A 788 -12.10 -12.70 22.33
N ALA A 789 -13.22 -13.35 22.03
CA ALA A 789 -14.11 -13.94 23.03
C ALA A 789 -14.09 -15.48 22.95
N GLY A 790 -13.47 -16.13 23.95
CA GLY A 790 -13.39 -17.60 24.02
C GLY A 790 -12.58 -18.23 22.88
N GLY A 791 -11.55 -17.55 22.37
CA GLY A 791 -10.72 -17.98 21.24
C GLY A 791 -11.33 -17.67 19.85
N ALA A 792 -12.60 -17.28 19.79
CA ALA A 792 -13.24 -16.78 18.57
C ALA A 792 -13.08 -15.26 18.47
N VAL A 793 -12.65 -14.77 17.31
CA VAL A 793 -12.74 -13.35 16.98
C VAL A 793 -14.20 -13.01 16.69
N ARG A 794 -14.71 -11.96 17.32
CA ARG A 794 -16.00 -11.33 17.02
C ARG A 794 -15.75 -10.00 16.32
N GLU A 795 -16.54 -9.74 15.31
CA GLU A 795 -16.53 -8.51 14.51
C GLU A 795 -17.83 -7.74 14.76
N GLU A 796 -17.70 -6.45 15.07
CA GLU A 796 -18.82 -5.53 15.28
C GLU A 796 -18.58 -4.23 14.49
N VAL A 797 -19.59 -3.71 13.79
CA VAL A 797 -19.50 -2.49 12.99
C VAL A 797 -20.56 -1.50 13.46
N PHE A 798 -20.16 -0.27 13.75
CA PHE A 798 -21.01 0.78 14.30
C PHE A 798 -20.96 2.01 13.40
N ASP A 799 -22.09 2.44 12.81
CA ASP A 799 -22.23 3.81 12.28
C ASP A 799 -22.16 4.79 13.47
N VAL A 800 -21.23 5.75 13.43
CA VAL A 800 -20.99 6.70 14.55
C VAL A 800 -21.18 8.18 14.17
N ALA A 801 -21.03 8.53 12.89
CA ALA A 801 -21.29 9.88 12.38
C ALA A 801 -21.90 9.82 10.97
N GLY A 802 -22.69 10.82 10.60
CA GLY A 802 -23.37 10.86 9.30
C GLY A 802 -24.43 9.75 9.17
N GLY A 803 -24.52 9.13 8.00
CA GLY A 803 -25.44 8.04 7.70
C GLY A 803 -25.97 8.10 6.27
N ALA A 804 -26.87 7.18 5.93
CA ALA A 804 -27.41 7.04 4.58
C ALA A 804 -28.05 8.35 4.06
N SER A 805 -27.32 9.07 3.21
CA SER A 805 -27.64 10.42 2.73
C SER A 805 -28.72 10.45 1.65
N GLY A 806 -28.97 9.30 0.99
CA GLY A 806 -29.77 9.23 -0.24
C GLY A 806 -29.07 9.83 -1.46
N ALA A 807 -27.78 10.16 -1.36
CA ALA A 807 -26.98 10.62 -2.47
C ALA A 807 -26.78 9.52 -3.52
N ARG A 808 -26.55 9.94 -4.75
CA ARG A 808 -26.41 9.11 -5.95
C ARG A 808 -25.52 9.82 -6.97
N VAL A 809 -25.15 9.11 -8.02
CA VAL A 809 -24.56 9.69 -9.23
C VAL A 809 -25.41 9.28 -10.43
N ASP A 810 -25.63 10.18 -11.37
CA ASP A 810 -26.18 9.81 -12.68
C ASP A 810 -25.07 9.14 -13.52
N PRO A 811 -25.17 7.85 -13.88
CA PRO A 811 -24.13 7.18 -14.65
C PRO A 811 -23.99 7.74 -16.08
N ALA A 812 -25.01 8.40 -16.64
CA ALA A 812 -24.95 8.94 -18.00
C ALA A 812 -24.15 10.26 -18.11
N THR A 813 -24.07 11.04 -17.02
CA THR A 813 -23.31 12.29 -16.97
C THR A 813 -22.20 12.32 -15.91
N CYS A 814 -22.11 11.30 -15.07
CA CYS A 814 -21.24 11.20 -13.90
C CYS A 814 -21.34 12.36 -12.90
N ARG A 815 -22.51 13.00 -12.81
CA ARG A 815 -22.77 14.11 -11.88
C ARG A 815 -23.36 13.57 -10.57
N PRO A 816 -22.78 13.88 -9.40
CA PRO A 816 -23.35 13.51 -8.11
C PRO A 816 -24.57 14.37 -7.78
N GLU A 817 -25.57 13.78 -7.14
CA GLU A 817 -26.78 14.42 -6.64
C GLU A 817 -27.06 13.99 -5.19
N GLY A 818 -27.42 14.95 -4.34
CA GLY A 818 -27.80 14.70 -2.94
C GLY A 818 -27.01 15.57 -1.95
N ALA A 819 -27.28 15.38 -0.66
CA ALA A 819 -26.55 16.03 0.42
C ALA A 819 -25.40 15.13 0.93
N GLY A 820 -24.45 15.73 1.62
CA GLY A 820 -23.40 15.04 2.36
C GLY A 820 -22.67 16.04 3.26
N ALA A 821 -21.60 15.60 3.93
CA ALA A 821 -20.88 16.42 4.90
C ALA A 821 -19.44 16.71 4.43
N ASP A 822 -19.04 17.98 4.48
CA ASP A 822 -17.64 18.37 4.27
C ASP A 822 -16.74 17.86 5.41
N GLN A 823 -17.28 17.79 6.62
CA GLN A 823 -16.59 17.30 7.82
C GLN A 823 -17.57 16.47 8.67
N LEU A 824 -17.10 15.35 9.20
CA LEU A 824 -17.82 14.53 10.18
C LEU A 824 -16.97 14.36 11.45
N CYS A 825 -17.61 14.28 12.62
CA CYS A 825 -16.93 13.98 13.88
C CYS A 825 -17.87 13.23 14.83
N ALA A 826 -17.35 12.27 15.59
CA ALA A 826 -18.07 11.59 16.66
C ALA A 826 -17.20 11.21 17.87
N THR A 827 -17.82 11.21 19.05
CA THR A 827 -17.26 10.79 20.34
C THR A 827 -17.99 9.56 20.88
N TRP A 828 -17.75 8.39 20.28
CA TRP A 828 -18.42 7.13 20.59
C TRP A 828 -17.81 6.41 21.81
N ARG A 829 -18.59 5.63 22.58
CA ARG A 829 -18.07 4.76 23.65
C ARG A 829 -18.50 3.33 23.36
N ASP A 830 -17.58 2.37 23.51
CA ASP A 830 -17.88 0.96 23.23
C ASP A 830 -18.98 0.43 24.18
N PRO A 831 -20.15 -0.01 23.64
CA PRO A 831 -21.27 -0.49 24.46
C PRO A 831 -21.07 -1.93 24.97
N ALA A 832 -20.09 -2.65 24.43
CA ALA A 832 -19.84 -4.07 24.69
C ALA A 832 -18.34 -4.33 24.96
N PHE A 833 -17.69 -3.41 25.68
CA PHE A 833 -16.30 -3.56 26.09
C PHE A 833 -16.16 -4.61 27.21
N ASP A 834 -15.29 -5.59 26.99
CA ASP A 834 -14.81 -6.52 28.00
C ASP A 834 -13.34 -6.23 28.29
N ALA A 835 -13.03 -5.78 29.50
CA ALA A 835 -11.67 -5.46 29.91
C ALA A 835 -10.74 -6.68 29.93
N GLY A 836 -11.29 -7.90 30.05
CA GLY A 836 -10.53 -9.16 30.02
C GLY A 836 -10.31 -9.74 28.62
N ALA A 837 -10.92 -9.17 27.58
CA ALA A 837 -10.81 -9.64 26.20
C ALA A 837 -9.85 -8.76 25.37
N PRO A 838 -8.83 -9.31 24.69
CA PRO A 838 -8.05 -8.58 23.70
C PRO A 838 -8.95 -8.03 22.58
N ALA A 839 -8.73 -6.78 22.19
CA ALA A 839 -9.57 -6.08 21.22
C ALA A 839 -8.79 -5.03 20.41
N LEU A 840 -9.38 -4.59 19.30
CA LEU A 840 -8.92 -3.48 18.49
C LEU A 840 -10.11 -2.75 17.86
N TRP A 841 -9.92 -1.47 17.56
CA TRP A 841 -10.90 -0.63 16.86
C TRP A 841 -10.20 0.16 15.77
N TYR A 842 -10.82 0.32 14.61
CA TYR A 842 -10.40 1.29 13.60
C TYR A 842 -11.60 2.05 13.03
N ALA A 843 -11.36 3.24 12.49
CA ALA A 843 -12.39 4.00 11.81
C ALA A 843 -12.37 3.73 10.29
N ARG A 844 -13.57 3.55 9.72
CA ARG A 844 -13.81 3.55 8.28
C ARG A 844 -14.66 4.77 7.92
N VAL A 845 -14.13 5.67 7.11
CA VAL A 845 -14.84 6.85 6.59
C VAL A 845 -15.27 6.55 5.16
N VAL A 846 -16.48 6.91 4.76
CA VAL A 846 -17.02 6.63 3.42
C VAL A 846 -17.65 7.90 2.84
N GLU A 847 -17.37 8.20 1.58
CA GLU A 847 -18.00 9.30 0.84
C GLU A 847 -19.27 8.87 0.08
N ASN A 848 -20.05 9.87 -0.34
CA ASN A 848 -21.23 9.66 -1.19
C ASN A 848 -20.84 8.96 -2.52
N PRO A 849 -21.79 8.29 -3.21
CA PRO A 849 -21.48 7.61 -4.47
C PRO A 849 -20.98 8.55 -5.58
N SER A 850 -19.91 8.14 -6.25
CA SER A 850 -19.30 8.78 -7.43
C SER A 850 -19.26 7.81 -8.62
N CYS A 851 -18.91 8.29 -9.82
CA CYS A 851 -18.71 7.41 -10.97
C CYS A 851 -17.39 6.65 -10.85
N ARG A 852 -17.39 5.38 -11.27
CA ARG A 852 -16.18 4.55 -11.38
C ARG A 852 -15.46 4.83 -12.71
N TRP A 853 -14.13 4.67 -12.81
CA TRP A 853 -13.37 4.96 -14.06
C TRP A 853 -14.00 4.36 -15.31
N ILE A 854 -14.55 3.15 -15.19
CA ILE A 854 -15.13 2.43 -16.32
C ILE A 854 -16.36 3.17 -16.88
N GLN A 855 -17.18 3.80 -16.04
CA GLN A 855 -18.32 4.59 -16.51
C GLN A 855 -17.86 5.88 -17.20
N PHE A 856 -16.81 6.54 -16.70
CA PHE A 856 -16.18 7.66 -17.41
C PHE A 856 -15.68 7.23 -18.79
N ALA A 857 -14.97 6.10 -18.89
CA ALA A 857 -14.48 5.56 -20.16
C ALA A 857 -15.62 5.20 -21.14
N CYS A 858 -16.72 4.61 -20.65
CA CYS A 858 -17.89 4.29 -21.47
C CYS A 858 -18.63 5.55 -21.95
N ASN A 859 -18.71 6.59 -21.11
CA ASN A 859 -19.32 7.88 -21.45
C ASN A 859 -18.48 8.65 -22.49
N GLU A 860 -17.16 8.70 -22.33
CA GLU A 860 -16.22 9.28 -23.31
C GLU A 860 -16.42 8.66 -24.70
N ARG A 861 -16.60 7.33 -24.75
CA ARG A 861 -16.80 6.55 -25.98
C ARG A 861 -18.24 6.51 -26.48
N ARG A 862 -19.19 7.11 -25.74
CA ARG A 862 -20.63 7.19 -26.08
C ARG A 862 -21.25 5.82 -26.36
N VAL A 863 -20.96 4.82 -25.54
CA VAL A 863 -21.43 3.45 -25.73
C VAL A 863 -22.95 3.34 -25.51
N ASP A 864 -23.69 3.03 -26.58
CA ASP A 864 -25.13 2.72 -26.51
C ASP A 864 -25.36 1.21 -26.38
N CYS A 865 -25.64 0.76 -25.17
CA CYS A 865 -25.96 -0.64 -24.89
C CYS A 865 -27.29 -1.11 -25.48
N GLY A 866 -28.16 -0.21 -25.96
CA GLY A 866 -29.35 -0.54 -26.75
C GLY A 866 -29.04 -0.96 -28.19
N ALA A 867 -27.94 -0.45 -28.76
CA ALA A 867 -27.41 -0.89 -30.06
C ALA A 867 -26.56 -2.17 -29.95
N GLY A 868 -26.12 -2.52 -28.74
CA GLY A 868 -25.20 -3.62 -28.44
C GLY A 868 -23.80 -3.13 -28.11
N ALA A 869 -23.06 -3.90 -27.30
CA ALA A 869 -21.71 -3.53 -26.90
C ALA A 869 -20.72 -3.68 -28.08
N PRO A 870 -19.87 -2.67 -28.36
CA PRO A 870 -18.77 -2.82 -29.31
C PRO A 870 -17.66 -3.74 -28.76
N ASP A 871 -16.89 -4.35 -29.68
CA ASP A 871 -15.73 -5.19 -29.36
C ASP A 871 -14.75 -4.49 -28.40
N GLY A 872 -14.39 -5.16 -27.30
CA GLY A 872 -13.52 -4.64 -26.24
C GLY A 872 -14.18 -3.64 -25.27
N LEU A 873 -15.47 -3.33 -25.45
CA LEU A 873 -16.29 -2.47 -24.59
C LEU A 873 -17.46 -3.24 -23.95
N GLU A 874 -17.40 -4.57 -23.90
CA GLU A 874 -18.46 -5.44 -23.38
C GLU A 874 -18.80 -5.13 -21.92
N ALA A 875 -17.78 -4.81 -21.12
CA ALA A 875 -17.93 -4.44 -19.71
C ALA A 875 -18.66 -3.09 -19.49
N CYS A 876 -18.84 -2.27 -20.53
CA CYS A 876 -19.75 -1.12 -20.46
C CYS A 876 -21.21 -1.56 -20.30
N CYS A 877 -21.60 -2.65 -20.98
CA CYS A 877 -22.99 -3.12 -21.03
C CYS A 877 -23.29 -4.32 -20.15
N ASP A 878 -22.28 -4.98 -19.57
CA ASP A 878 -22.48 -5.95 -18.51
C ASP A 878 -23.04 -5.26 -17.25
N ALA A 879 -24.14 -5.78 -16.71
CA ALA A 879 -24.81 -5.28 -15.51
C ALA A 879 -24.18 -5.79 -14.20
N ALA A 880 -23.30 -6.79 -14.25
CA ALA A 880 -22.51 -7.25 -13.11
C ALA A 880 -21.30 -6.34 -12.81
N VAL A 881 -20.90 -5.51 -13.77
CA VAL A 881 -19.78 -4.58 -13.65
C VAL A 881 -20.23 -3.29 -12.95
N PRO A 882 -19.64 -2.91 -11.80
CA PRO A 882 -19.99 -1.66 -11.11
C PRO A 882 -19.73 -0.42 -11.98
N LYS A 883 -20.72 0.47 -12.06
CA LYS A 883 -20.63 1.77 -12.77
C LYS A 883 -20.31 2.93 -11.82
N THR A 884 -20.48 2.70 -10.53
CA THR A 884 -20.38 3.68 -9.45
C THR A 884 -19.51 3.11 -8.34
N ILE A 885 -18.83 3.99 -7.61
CA ILE A 885 -17.95 3.64 -6.49
C ILE A 885 -18.35 4.44 -5.25
N GLN A 886 -17.95 3.97 -4.06
CA GLN A 886 -18.02 4.73 -2.80
C GLN A 886 -16.64 4.66 -2.15
N GLU A 887 -15.84 5.69 -2.40
CA GLU A 887 -14.49 5.79 -1.89
C GLU A 887 -14.47 5.97 -0.37
N ARG A 888 -13.30 5.75 0.22
CA ARG A 888 -13.18 5.54 1.65
C ARG A 888 -11.77 5.75 2.19
N ALA A 889 -11.70 5.82 3.50
CA ALA A 889 -10.45 5.82 4.26
C ALA A 889 -10.54 4.87 5.46
N TRP A 890 -9.43 4.21 5.78
CA TRP A 890 -9.30 3.26 6.88
C TRP A 890 -8.13 3.65 7.77
N THR A 891 -8.37 3.97 9.04
CA THR A 891 -7.28 4.28 9.99
C THR A 891 -6.55 3.02 10.42
N SER A 892 -5.27 3.17 10.80
CA SER A 892 -4.60 2.14 11.60
C SER A 892 -5.40 1.83 12.89
N PRO A 893 -5.42 0.58 13.37
CA PRO A 893 -6.20 0.23 14.55
C PRO A 893 -5.59 0.79 15.83
N ILE A 894 -6.46 1.10 16.80
CA ILE A 894 -6.11 1.30 18.21
C ILE A 894 -6.34 -0.01 18.93
N TRP A 895 -5.40 -0.42 19.80
CA TRP A 895 -5.35 -1.76 20.39
C TRP A 895 -5.65 -1.75 21.89
N TRP A 896 -6.26 -2.83 22.38
CA TRP A 896 -6.38 -3.14 23.81
C TRP A 896 -5.79 -4.53 24.08
N THR A 897 -4.77 -4.56 24.92
CA THR A 897 -4.26 -5.78 25.54
C THR A 897 -4.65 -5.74 27.02
N PRO A 898 -5.42 -6.71 27.53
CA PRO A 898 -5.75 -6.80 28.95
C PRO A 898 -4.49 -6.80 29.82
N PRO A 899 -4.51 -6.18 31.02
CA PRO A 899 -3.46 -6.35 31.99
C PRO A 899 -3.23 -7.84 32.30
N GLY A 900 -1.96 -8.24 32.46
CA GLY A 900 -1.61 -9.58 32.89
C GLY A 900 -2.13 -9.89 34.31
N PRO A 901 -2.31 -11.19 34.64
CA PRO A 901 -2.78 -11.64 35.96
C PRO A 901 -1.75 -11.46 37.09
#